data_AF-A0AA97PN20-F1
#
_entry.id   AF-A0AA97PN20-F1
#
_cell.length_a   1.000
_cell.length_b   1.000
_cell.length_c   1.000
_cell.angle_alpha   90.00
_cell.angle_beta   90.00
_cell.angle_gamma   90.00
#
_symmetry.space_group_name_H-M   'P 1'
#
loop_
_entity.id
_entity.type
_entity.pdbx_description
1 polymer ?
#
loop_
_entity_poly.entity_id
_entity_poly.type
_entity_poly.pdbx_seq_one_letter_code
_entity_poly.pdbx_strand_id
1 'polypeptide(L)'
;MCFGAEPSKTKYYYREEIVPPRRSHHHHHHHGHHHHGHHHHSPRSSPRLCNTYPDREICFLSTRLPRNRSFSIRSSKGQRSGAQNGGGAHANRNRGGFLKSLRGPLNNQPELSRRLYKLIKSENTLVGAHETAGRERISIATQLSEWGERTPDPAVADLSDKLGVVLAEVGEQEDAYAHAIEDSRSMLKHIRNTERSVQPSRESRGKLVDEIARLKSKEPQSARLVILEQELVRAEAENLVAEAQLFNMTRKSLKAAYEAEFLATIERAEKQIILARHGRRLLELLDEEAVVPGAAIPEYHGAADSRQIVCDCEDDLGNWRPDYRLESEQAASSTPAMSETNGSKKEATVAPVPATTTGRLFQPVAMLSRPSTTRYICRRCNDVVKRSRTAARSYASSAGAKPDIYDVVCVGGGPAGLSLLTALRANPATAGLRIALVEAQDLSKLRNWSLPPNRYSNRCSSLTPSSAHFLDSIGAWSRLDRQRVQAYQEMQVWDGVTGARIEFDWAGTAEAARGNTIAYMVENLNLTSGLLRRLEELGGVDVFDNARVEDIALGKDTEDMDLSEWPVVSLAGGRQLFARLLVGADGANSPVRSFAGIDAKGWDYGRHGVVATLRLEDDVAAHDSMYRVAYQRFLPSGPIASLPMPGNYSTLVWSTTPAYAALLKSLSPADFTAMVNAAFRLSPVDLEYMHTIPSGQADELAWRLQHATIDAPPSPRALPAPVVEVQEGSVASFPLRMRHADTYIGERVALVGDAAHTVHPLAGQGLNAGQGDVESLSRTIAEAVAHGQDLGTRMSLEPYEAERYVANHVILGVCDKLHKLYSVGSGPLVPLRSLGLNAVNAAKPLKNFFMNQAAGNGFKLF
;
A
#
# COMPACT_ATOMS: atom_id res chain seq x y z
N MET A 1 30.05 -16.39 69.55
CA MET A 1 30.68 -15.13 69.99
C MET A 1 30.01 -14.01 69.19
N CYS A 2 28.87 -13.46 69.64
CA CYS A 2 28.70 -12.32 70.57
C CYS A 2 29.06 -10.97 69.90
N PHE A 3 28.32 -9.86 69.90
CA PHE A 3 26.99 -9.44 70.41
C PHE A 3 26.70 -8.02 69.82
N GLY A 4 25.46 -7.68 69.40
CA GLY A 4 24.65 -6.55 69.92
C GLY A 4 24.83 -5.20 69.19
N ALA A 5 23.87 -4.29 69.04
CA ALA A 5 22.45 -4.21 69.40
C ALA A 5 21.78 -3.02 68.64
N GLU A 6 20.47 -3.15 68.44
CA GLU A 6 19.40 -2.20 68.02
C GLU A 6 19.35 -0.85 68.80
N PRO A 7 18.53 0.18 68.45
CA PRO A 7 17.06 0.13 68.18
C PRO A 7 16.53 1.18 67.13
N SER A 8 15.26 1.30 66.69
CA SER A 8 13.99 0.56 66.81
C SER A 8 12.91 1.21 65.89
N LYS A 9 12.17 0.34 65.15
CA LYS A 9 10.68 0.21 65.03
C LYS A 9 9.87 1.42 64.45
N THR A 10 8.79 1.28 63.63
CA THR A 10 7.71 0.27 63.59
C THR A 10 6.76 0.54 62.39
N LYS A 11 6.59 -0.37 61.40
CA LYS A 11 5.45 -1.30 61.06
C LYS A 11 4.18 -0.63 60.40
N TYR A 12 3.35 -1.21 59.51
CA TYR A 12 2.87 -2.61 59.29
C TYR A 12 2.36 -2.86 57.82
N TYR A 13 2.78 -3.96 57.13
CA TYR A 13 2.06 -5.19 56.63
C TYR A 13 1.19 -5.09 55.33
N TYR A 14 0.97 -6.11 54.45
CA TYR A 14 0.97 -7.61 54.50
C TYR A 14 1.19 -8.24 53.06
N ARG A 15 2.23 -9.11 52.89
CA ARG A 15 2.25 -10.53 52.37
C ARG A 15 1.73 -10.89 50.95
N GLU A 16 2.52 -11.38 49.98
CA GLU A 16 3.26 -12.68 49.79
C GLU A 16 2.41 -13.92 49.48
N GLU A 17 2.72 -14.60 48.35
CA GLU A 17 2.98 -16.05 48.33
C GLU A 17 3.84 -16.47 47.10
N ILE A 18 4.91 -17.24 47.37
CA ILE A 18 5.86 -17.90 46.45
C ILE A 18 6.05 -19.34 46.96
N VAL A 19 5.97 -20.38 46.10
CA VAL A 19 6.76 -21.64 46.19
C VAL A 19 6.73 -22.45 44.85
N PRO A 20 7.60 -23.46 44.58
CA PRO A 20 8.48 -23.55 43.39
C PRO A 20 8.36 -24.93 42.64
N PRO A 21 9.25 -25.33 41.70
CA PRO A 21 9.03 -26.49 40.83
C PRO A 21 9.62 -27.83 41.36
N ARG A 22 9.04 -28.95 40.94
CA ARG A 22 9.43 -30.33 41.30
C ARG A 22 10.30 -31.02 40.23
N ARG A 23 11.22 -31.87 40.73
CA ARG A 23 12.13 -32.82 40.05
C ARG A 23 11.45 -34.10 39.51
N SER A 24 12.12 -34.82 38.61
CA SER A 24 12.11 -36.29 38.55
C SER A 24 13.41 -36.87 37.93
N HIS A 25 13.81 -38.06 38.40
CA HIS A 25 15.06 -38.81 38.12
C HIS A 25 14.73 -40.25 37.63
N HIS A 26 15.62 -40.84 36.80
CA HIS A 26 15.98 -42.28 36.58
C HIS A 26 14.87 -43.31 36.18
N HIS A 27 15.08 -44.46 35.49
CA HIS A 27 16.22 -45.36 35.22
C HIS A 27 15.91 -46.40 34.08
N HIS A 28 16.97 -46.86 33.39
CA HIS A 28 17.37 -48.21 32.87
C HIS A 28 16.50 -49.28 32.13
N HIS A 29 17.17 -49.90 31.10
CA HIS A 29 17.28 -51.33 30.66
C HIS A 29 16.05 -52.05 30.03
N HIS A 30 16.10 -53.09 29.17
CA HIS A 30 17.08 -53.88 28.38
C HIS A 30 16.28 -54.80 27.39
N HIS A 31 16.90 -55.29 26.29
CA HIS A 31 16.63 -56.53 25.50
C HIS A 31 15.23 -56.74 24.86
N GLY A 32 15.01 -57.40 23.72
CA GLY A 32 15.79 -58.33 22.89
C GLY A 32 14.87 -59.49 22.44
N HIS A 33 15.05 -60.01 21.21
CA HIS A 33 14.51 -61.28 20.66
C HIS A 33 13.02 -61.35 20.28
N HIS A 34 12.55 -62.19 19.35
CA HIS A 34 13.01 -62.86 18.11
C HIS A 34 11.79 -63.69 17.64
N HIS A 35 11.79 -64.05 16.35
CA HIS A 35 11.31 -65.34 15.79
C HIS A 35 9.85 -65.60 15.33
N HIS A 36 9.85 -66.13 14.09
CA HIS A 36 8.99 -67.13 13.43
C HIS A 36 7.57 -66.70 13.00
N GLY A 37 7.16 -66.87 11.73
CA GLY A 37 7.18 -68.10 10.90
C GLY A 37 5.83 -68.80 11.11
N HIS A 38 5.00 -69.23 10.15
CA HIS A 38 5.21 -69.83 8.84
C HIS A 38 3.86 -69.88 8.07
N HIS A 39 3.96 -70.09 6.75
CA HIS A 39 3.11 -70.84 5.80
C HIS A 39 1.65 -71.22 6.14
N HIS A 40 0.70 -71.08 5.18
CA HIS A 40 0.43 -72.05 4.10
C HIS A 40 -0.81 -71.69 3.23
N HIS A 41 -0.68 -72.01 1.94
CA HIS A 41 -1.66 -72.53 0.96
C HIS A 41 -3.08 -71.93 0.73
N SER A 42 -3.27 -71.51 -0.54
CA SER A 42 -4.48 -71.52 -1.41
C SER A 42 -5.22 -72.89 -1.42
N PRO A 43 -6.45 -73.09 -2.00
CA PRO A 43 -6.98 -72.44 -3.22
C PRO A 43 -8.53 -72.26 -3.38
N ARG A 44 -8.88 -71.54 -4.47
CA ARG A 44 -10.06 -71.59 -5.37
C ARG A 44 -11.45 -72.01 -4.82
N SER A 45 -12.45 -71.11 -4.99
CA SER A 45 -13.72 -71.38 -5.70
C SER A 45 -14.68 -70.18 -5.66
N SER A 46 -15.10 -69.69 -6.83
CA SER A 46 -16.39 -69.00 -7.10
C SER A 46 -17.46 -70.07 -7.41
N PRO A 47 -18.80 -69.88 -7.24
CA PRO A 47 -19.56 -68.75 -7.80
C PRO A 47 -20.90 -68.31 -7.09
N ARG A 48 -21.50 -67.23 -7.66
CA ARG A 48 -22.93 -66.79 -7.67
C ARG A 48 -23.49 -65.85 -6.56
N LEU A 49 -23.85 -64.64 -7.04
CA LEU A 49 -25.13 -63.89 -6.95
C LEU A 49 -25.81 -63.72 -5.57
N CYS A 50 -25.91 -62.46 -5.10
CA CYS A 50 -27.17 -61.69 -5.03
C CYS A 50 -26.97 -60.27 -4.44
N ASN A 51 -27.79 -59.35 -4.95
CA ASN A 51 -27.98 -57.93 -4.63
C ASN A 51 -27.87 -57.51 -3.16
N THR A 52 -27.33 -56.29 -2.93
CA THR A 52 -28.07 -55.15 -2.35
C THR A 52 -27.27 -53.83 -2.50
N TYR A 53 -27.93 -52.80 -3.06
CA TYR A 53 -27.60 -51.37 -2.94
C TYR A 53 -28.08 -50.85 -1.57
N PRO A 54 -27.49 -49.78 -0.99
CA PRO A 54 -28.01 -48.43 -1.24
C PRO A 54 -26.97 -47.30 -1.35
N ASP A 55 -27.39 -46.29 -2.12
CA ASP A 55 -27.27 -44.83 -1.95
C ASP A 55 -25.94 -44.09 -2.00
N ARG A 56 -25.89 -43.25 -3.05
CA ARG A 56 -24.94 -42.17 -3.34
C ARG A 56 -25.41 -40.89 -2.63
N GLU A 57 -24.50 -40.22 -1.93
CA GLU A 57 -24.57 -38.77 -1.73
C GLU A 57 -23.72 -38.09 -2.82
N ILE A 58 -24.37 -37.21 -3.58
CA ILE A 58 -23.82 -36.42 -4.68
C ILE A 58 -23.27 -35.12 -4.09
N CYS A 59 -21.96 -34.90 -4.24
CA CYS A 59 -21.29 -33.66 -3.91
C CYS A 59 -21.03 -32.88 -5.21
N PHE A 60 -21.49 -31.62 -5.26
CA PHE A 60 -21.32 -30.69 -6.36
C PHE A 60 -19.83 -30.49 -6.72
N LEU A 61 -19.42 -31.03 -7.86
CA LEU A 61 -18.15 -30.73 -8.53
C LEU A 61 -18.43 -29.69 -9.62
N SER A 62 -18.05 -28.43 -9.38
CA SER A 62 -17.95 -27.44 -10.45
C SER A 62 -16.71 -27.76 -11.29
N THR A 63 -16.95 -28.38 -12.43
CA THR A 63 -16.00 -28.56 -13.52
C THR A 63 -15.99 -27.28 -14.35
N ARG A 64 -14.83 -26.58 -14.39
CA ARG A 64 -14.54 -25.58 -15.42
C ARG A 64 -13.76 -26.25 -16.52
N LEU A 65 -14.30 -26.26 -17.74
CA LEU A 65 -13.56 -26.55 -18.97
C LEU A 65 -13.22 -25.25 -19.72
N PRO A 66 -12.17 -25.28 -20.56
CA PRO A 66 -11.31 -24.13 -20.88
C PRO A 66 -11.73 -23.41 -22.15
N ARG A 67 -11.37 -22.13 -22.28
CA ARG A 67 -11.46 -21.39 -23.54
C ARG A 67 -10.07 -21.03 -24.05
N ASN A 68 -9.55 -21.89 -24.92
CA ASN A 68 -8.51 -21.55 -25.90
C ASN A 68 -9.04 -20.48 -26.86
N ARG A 69 -8.26 -19.41 -27.10
CA ARG A 69 -8.34 -18.60 -28.31
C ARG A 69 -7.02 -18.70 -29.07
N SER A 70 -7.03 -19.51 -30.13
CA SER A 70 -6.04 -19.48 -31.20
C SER A 70 -6.60 -18.73 -32.41
N PHE A 71 -5.78 -17.80 -32.93
CA PHE A 71 -5.69 -17.29 -34.31
C PHE A 71 -6.85 -17.53 -35.29
N SER A 72 -7.43 -16.44 -35.81
CA SER A 72 -8.15 -16.49 -37.09
C SER A 72 -7.30 -15.93 -38.23
N ILE A 73 -6.80 -16.87 -39.04
CA ILE A 73 -6.53 -16.71 -40.46
C ILE A 73 -7.85 -16.32 -41.15
N ARG A 74 -7.88 -15.22 -41.92
CA ARG A 74 -8.91 -15.02 -42.94
C ARG A 74 -8.32 -15.21 -44.34
N SER A 75 -8.95 -16.14 -45.04
CA SER A 75 -8.63 -16.66 -46.37
C SER A 75 -9.11 -15.74 -47.50
N SER A 76 -8.38 -15.85 -48.62
CA SER A 76 -8.54 -15.23 -49.94
C SER A 76 -9.79 -15.65 -50.74
N LYS A 77 -10.25 -14.76 -51.65
CA LYS A 77 -10.65 -14.98 -53.06
C LYS A 77 -11.17 -13.63 -53.63
N GLY A 78 -10.83 -13.14 -54.83
CA GLY A 78 -9.92 -13.55 -55.89
C GLY A 78 -10.04 -12.62 -57.13
N GLN A 79 -8.94 -12.57 -57.92
CA GLN A 79 -8.81 -12.19 -59.36
C GLN A 79 -9.06 -10.71 -59.78
N ARG A 80 -8.31 -10.06 -60.70
CA ARG A 80 -7.40 -10.49 -61.80
C ARG A 80 -6.56 -9.30 -62.34
N SER A 81 -5.37 -9.61 -62.91
CA SER A 81 -4.56 -8.92 -63.97
C SER A 81 -4.10 -7.45 -63.77
N GLY A 82 -2.86 -7.03 -64.06
CA GLY A 82 -1.67 -7.64 -64.65
C GLY A 82 -0.57 -6.58 -64.92
N ALA A 83 0.65 -7.07 -65.22
CA ALA A 83 1.76 -6.43 -65.97
C ALA A 83 2.73 -5.41 -65.30
N GLN A 84 3.96 -5.93 -65.08
CA GLN A 84 5.29 -5.48 -65.58
C GLN A 84 6.01 -4.19 -65.11
N ASN A 85 7.33 -4.41 -64.88
CA ASN A 85 8.52 -3.53 -64.90
C ASN A 85 8.63 -2.47 -63.80
N GLY A 86 9.78 -2.17 -63.19
CA GLY A 86 11.19 -2.47 -63.46
C GLY A 86 12.02 -1.26 -63.01
N GLY A 87 13.21 -1.48 -62.43
CA GLY A 87 14.23 -0.44 -62.28
C GLY A 87 14.42 0.13 -60.86
N GLY A 88 15.55 -0.21 -60.25
CA GLY A 88 16.15 0.61 -59.20
C GLY A 88 17.05 1.70 -59.81
N ALA A 89 17.13 2.86 -59.16
CA ALA A 89 18.37 3.58 -58.82
C ALA A 89 18.11 5.03 -58.38
N HIS A 90 18.88 5.44 -57.36
CA HIS A 90 19.30 6.80 -56.97
C HIS A 90 18.32 7.84 -56.37
N ALA A 91 18.44 7.95 -55.05
CA ALA A 91 18.77 9.15 -54.28
C ALA A 91 18.26 10.53 -54.76
N ASN A 92 17.43 11.18 -53.94
CA ASN A 92 17.71 12.56 -53.53
C ASN A 92 17.11 12.92 -52.16
N ARG A 93 17.88 13.71 -51.42
CA ARG A 93 17.56 14.38 -50.15
C ARG A 93 16.50 15.47 -50.36
N ASN A 94 15.54 15.57 -49.45
CA ASN A 94 15.05 16.82 -48.83
C ASN A 94 14.05 16.42 -47.73
N ARG A 95 14.33 16.64 -46.44
CA ARG A 95 14.23 17.91 -45.71
C ARG A 95 12.82 18.53 -45.81
N GLY A 96 12.04 18.37 -44.76
CA GLY A 96 10.86 19.20 -44.48
C GLY A 96 9.60 18.42 -44.13
N GLY A 97 8.97 18.80 -43.02
CA GLY A 97 7.53 18.59 -42.86
C GLY A 97 7.05 18.06 -41.50
N PHE A 98 7.51 18.66 -40.40
CA PHE A 98 6.63 18.81 -39.24
C PHE A 98 5.39 19.59 -39.71
N LEU A 99 4.20 18.96 -39.70
CA LEU A 99 2.91 19.49 -39.19
C LEU A 99 1.67 18.84 -39.84
N LYS A 100 0.73 18.51 -38.94
CA LYS A 100 -0.74 18.35 -39.08
C LYS A 100 -1.32 16.96 -39.37
N SER A 101 -1.82 16.34 -38.29
CA SER A 101 -3.27 16.13 -38.10
C SER A 101 -3.54 16.02 -36.59
N LEU A 102 -3.75 17.12 -35.84
CA LEU A 102 -5.02 17.82 -35.60
C LEU A 102 -6.19 16.91 -35.17
N ARG A 103 -6.19 16.56 -33.88
CA ARG A 103 -7.39 16.60 -33.01
C ARG A 103 -7.06 17.28 -31.67
N GLY A 104 -7.32 18.59 -31.59
CA GLY A 104 -7.67 19.38 -30.39
C GLY A 104 -6.64 19.58 -29.25
N PRO A 105 -6.57 20.78 -28.61
CA PRO A 105 -5.56 21.07 -27.58
C PRO A 105 -6.00 20.51 -26.22
N LEU A 106 -5.50 19.34 -25.84
CA LEU A 106 -5.61 18.82 -24.46
C LEU A 106 -4.72 19.56 -23.45
N ASN A 107 -3.76 20.37 -23.93
CA ASN A 107 -2.77 21.05 -23.08
C ASN A 107 -3.22 22.41 -22.50
N ASN A 108 -4.30 23.02 -23.02
CA ASN A 108 -4.82 24.30 -22.49
C ASN A 108 -6.07 24.16 -21.63
N GLN A 109 -6.48 22.93 -21.26
CA GLN A 109 -7.66 22.74 -20.42
C GLN A 109 -7.31 22.78 -18.92
N PRO A 110 -8.17 23.44 -18.09
CA PRO A 110 -8.04 23.45 -16.64
C PRO A 110 -8.02 22.03 -16.07
N GLU A 111 -7.25 21.83 -15.01
CA GLU A 111 -7.02 20.51 -14.42
C GLU A 111 -8.31 19.77 -14.06
N LEU A 112 -9.29 20.46 -13.45
CA LEU A 112 -10.58 19.87 -13.08
C LEU A 112 -11.39 19.41 -14.29
N SER A 113 -11.46 20.22 -15.35
CA SER A 113 -12.14 19.84 -16.59
C SER A 113 -11.48 18.63 -17.28
N ARG A 114 -10.15 18.50 -17.17
CA ARG A 114 -9.38 17.36 -17.68
C ARG A 114 -9.64 16.10 -16.86
N ARG A 115 -9.73 16.21 -15.53
CA ARG A 115 -10.08 15.10 -14.63
C ARG A 115 -11.51 14.62 -14.88
N LEU A 116 -12.48 15.53 -14.99
CA LEU A 116 -13.87 15.20 -15.31
C LEU A 116 -14.00 14.57 -16.71
N TYR A 117 -13.20 15.03 -17.69
CA TYR A 117 -13.15 14.39 -19.01
C TYR A 117 -12.68 12.92 -18.95
N LYS A 118 -11.69 12.61 -18.10
CA LYS A 118 -11.24 11.22 -17.90
C LYS A 118 -12.38 10.36 -17.32
N LEU A 119 -13.10 10.87 -16.32
CA LEU A 119 -14.26 10.18 -15.73
C LEU A 119 -15.33 9.86 -16.79
N ILE A 120 -15.75 10.87 -17.56
CA ILE A 120 -16.74 10.71 -18.66
C ILE A 120 -16.27 9.68 -19.70
N LYS A 121 -14.96 9.56 -19.93
CA LYS A 121 -14.39 8.57 -20.85
C LYS A 121 -14.44 7.15 -20.26
N SER A 122 -14.14 7.00 -18.98
CA SER A 122 -14.24 5.72 -18.28
C SER A 122 -15.69 5.23 -18.23
N GLU A 123 -16.66 6.09 -17.92
CA GLU A 123 -18.08 5.75 -17.94
C GLU A 123 -18.57 5.29 -19.32
N ASN A 124 -18.08 5.91 -20.41
CA ASN A 124 -18.40 5.45 -21.76
C ASN A 124 -17.91 4.01 -22.02
N THR A 125 -16.83 3.62 -21.37
CA THR A 125 -16.30 2.25 -21.48
C THR A 125 -17.19 1.28 -20.68
N LEU A 126 -17.70 1.72 -19.52
CA LEU A 126 -18.64 0.97 -18.71
C LEU A 126 -19.99 0.76 -19.43
N VAL A 127 -20.56 1.81 -20.03
CA VAL A 127 -21.80 1.71 -20.85
C VAL A 127 -21.63 0.64 -21.94
N GLY A 128 -20.54 0.72 -22.72
CA GLY A 128 -20.28 -0.27 -23.77
C GLY A 128 -20.06 -1.70 -23.26
N ALA A 129 -19.59 -1.87 -22.02
CA ALA A 129 -19.47 -3.18 -21.39
C ALA A 129 -20.85 -3.78 -21.06
N HIS A 130 -21.79 -2.98 -20.52
CA HIS A 130 -23.16 -3.42 -20.24
C HIS A 130 -23.96 -3.69 -21.52
N GLU A 131 -23.86 -2.82 -22.54
CA GLU A 131 -24.46 -3.07 -23.87
C GLU A 131 -23.95 -4.38 -24.48
N THR A 132 -22.65 -4.67 -24.31
CA THR A 132 -22.06 -5.93 -24.80
C THR A 132 -22.54 -7.11 -23.97
N ALA A 133 -22.63 -6.99 -22.65
CA ALA A 133 -23.16 -8.02 -21.78
C ALA A 133 -24.62 -8.36 -22.10
N GLY A 134 -25.47 -7.35 -22.34
CA GLY A 134 -26.86 -7.53 -22.76
C GLY A 134 -26.98 -8.27 -24.10
N ARG A 135 -26.25 -7.82 -25.14
CA ARG A 135 -26.23 -8.48 -26.45
C ARG A 135 -25.72 -9.92 -26.41
N GLU A 136 -24.64 -10.19 -25.67
CA GLU A 136 -24.12 -11.54 -25.50
C GLU A 136 -25.11 -12.43 -24.73
N ARG A 137 -25.81 -11.88 -23.73
CA ARG A 137 -26.84 -12.59 -22.98
C ARG A 137 -28.02 -13.00 -23.88
N ILE A 138 -28.50 -12.10 -24.74
CA ILE A 138 -29.55 -12.40 -25.74
C ILE A 138 -29.06 -13.45 -26.73
N SER A 139 -27.81 -13.35 -27.21
CA SER A 139 -27.23 -14.35 -28.10
C SER A 139 -27.15 -15.74 -27.45
N ILE A 140 -26.77 -15.81 -26.16
CA ILE A 140 -26.74 -17.05 -25.39
C ILE A 140 -28.15 -17.62 -25.23
N ALA A 141 -29.15 -16.78 -24.98
CA ALA A 141 -30.54 -17.19 -24.90
C ALA A 141 -31.02 -17.86 -26.20
N THR A 142 -30.75 -17.25 -27.37
CA THR A 142 -31.08 -17.86 -28.67
C THR A 142 -30.36 -19.19 -28.88
N GLN A 143 -29.07 -19.27 -28.55
CA GLN A 143 -28.29 -20.51 -28.69
C GLN A 143 -28.81 -21.63 -27.78
N LEU A 144 -29.30 -21.29 -26.58
CA LEU A 144 -29.88 -22.26 -25.65
C LEU A 144 -31.17 -22.86 -26.23
N SER A 145 -32.08 -22.04 -26.76
CA SER A 145 -33.30 -22.49 -27.41
C SER A 145 -32.99 -23.35 -28.65
N GLU A 146 -32.06 -22.92 -29.51
CA GLU A 146 -31.66 -23.67 -30.72
C GLU A 146 -31.01 -25.02 -30.39
N TRP A 147 -30.20 -25.09 -29.32
CA TRP A 147 -29.60 -26.34 -28.87
C TRP A 147 -30.65 -27.30 -28.31
N GLY A 148 -31.58 -26.77 -27.52
CA GLY A 148 -32.67 -27.54 -26.94
C GLY A 148 -33.60 -28.17 -27.97
N GLU A 149 -33.98 -27.42 -29.01
CA GLU A 149 -34.83 -27.92 -30.11
C GLU A 149 -34.21 -29.13 -30.83
N ARG A 150 -32.88 -29.22 -30.88
CA ARG A 150 -32.14 -30.34 -31.50
C ARG A 150 -31.96 -31.53 -30.57
N THR A 151 -32.36 -31.41 -29.30
CA THR A 151 -32.22 -32.46 -28.31
C THR A 151 -33.40 -33.44 -28.42
N PRO A 152 -33.16 -34.77 -28.38
CA PRO A 152 -34.23 -35.76 -28.47
C PRO A 152 -35.12 -35.84 -27.21
N ASP A 153 -34.77 -35.10 -26.15
CA ASP A 153 -35.50 -35.05 -24.88
C ASP A 153 -36.52 -33.90 -24.90
N PRO A 154 -37.84 -34.20 -24.85
CA PRO A 154 -38.89 -33.20 -24.92
C PRO A 154 -38.93 -32.26 -23.70
N ALA A 155 -38.47 -32.70 -22.52
CA ALA A 155 -38.41 -31.86 -21.33
C ALA A 155 -37.29 -30.81 -21.47
N VAL A 156 -36.12 -31.25 -21.94
CA VAL A 156 -34.99 -30.34 -22.20
C VAL A 156 -35.33 -29.36 -23.32
N ALA A 157 -36.03 -29.80 -24.37
CA ALA A 157 -36.44 -28.94 -25.48
C ALA A 157 -37.41 -27.82 -25.03
N ASP A 158 -38.44 -28.13 -24.24
CA ASP A 158 -39.38 -27.12 -23.75
C ASP A 158 -38.74 -26.17 -22.72
N LEU A 159 -37.99 -26.70 -21.74
CA LEU A 159 -37.40 -25.89 -20.68
C LEU A 159 -36.29 -24.97 -21.18
N SER A 160 -35.45 -25.44 -22.12
CA SER A 160 -34.42 -24.60 -22.73
C SER A 160 -34.99 -23.43 -23.53
N ASP A 161 -36.14 -23.61 -24.20
CA ASP A 161 -36.86 -22.53 -24.87
C ASP A 161 -37.35 -21.46 -23.87
N LYS A 162 -38.02 -21.87 -22.79
CA LYS A 162 -38.51 -20.96 -21.75
C LYS A 162 -37.39 -20.27 -20.97
N LEU A 163 -36.31 -20.99 -20.67
CA LEU A 163 -35.09 -20.42 -20.09
C LEU A 163 -34.44 -19.42 -21.05
N GLY A 164 -34.49 -19.67 -22.36
CA GLY A 164 -34.11 -18.70 -23.38
C GLY A 164 -34.88 -17.40 -23.24
N VAL A 165 -36.21 -17.45 -23.13
CA VAL A 165 -37.05 -16.24 -22.93
C VAL A 165 -36.63 -15.46 -21.67
N VAL A 166 -36.47 -16.14 -20.53
CA VAL A 166 -36.05 -15.49 -19.27
C VAL A 166 -34.65 -14.87 -19.39
N LEU A 167 -33.71 -15.57 -20.02
CA LEU A 167 -32.35 -15.06 -20.22
C LEU A 167 -32.31 -13.89 -21.21
N ALA A 168 -33.14 -13.90 -22.25
CA ALA A 168 -33.27 -12.77 -23.18
C ALA A 168 -33.75 -11.52 -22.45
N GLU A 169 -34.76 -11.66 -21.59
CA GLU A 169 -35.26 -10.55 -20.76
C GLU A 169 -34.19 -10.04 -19.78
N VAL A 170 -33.35 -10.90 -19.21
CA VAL A 170 -32.16 -10.46 -18.43
C VAL A 170 -31.23 -9.60 -19.29
N GLY A 171 -31.07 -9.93 -20.57
CA GLY A 171 -30.28 -9.15 -21.52
C GLY A 171 -30.88 -7.79 -21.83
N GLU A 172 -32.19 -7.70 -22.03
CA GLU A 172 -32.93 -6.43 -22.22
C GLU A 172 -32.82 -5.53 -20.98
N GLN A 173 -32.88 -6.09 -19.75
CA GLN A 173 -32.66 -5.32 -18.52
C GLN A 173 -31.23 -4.77 -18.40
N GLU A 174 -30.20 -5.47 -18.90
CA GLU A 174 -28.83 -4.93 -18.96
C GLU A 174 -28.71 -3.77 -19.95
N ASP A 175 -29.41 -3.83 -21.08
CA ASP A 175 -29.42 -2.75 -22.07
C ASP A 175 -30.13 -1.50 -21.55
N ALA A 176 -31.27 -1.67 -20.89
CA ALA A 176 -31.98 -0.57 -20.22
C ALA A 176 -31.11 0.11 -19.14
N TYR A 177 -30.35 -0.68 -18.37
CA TYR A 177 -29.41 -0.14 -17.39
C TYR A 177 -28.24 0.63 -18.04
N ALA A 178 -27.72 0.14 -19.17
CA ALA A 178 -26.68 0.85 -19.92
C ALA A 178 -27.16 2.24 -20.38
N HIS A 179 -28.42 2.33 -20.84
CA HIS A 179 -29.04 3.61 -21.20
C HIS A 179 -29.13 4.57 -20.00
N ALA A 180 -29.50 4.08 -18.82
CA ALA A 180 -29.56 4.90 -17.61
C ALA A 180 -28.17 5.43 -17.17
N ILE A 181 -27.11 4.63 -17.33
CA ILE A 181 -25.73 5.10 -17.10
C ILE A 181 -25.35 6.19 -18.13
N GLU A 182 -25.76 6.06 -19.40
CA GLU A 182 -25.48 7.08 -20.42
C GLU A 182 -26.22 8.41 -20.12
N ASP A 183 -27.39 8.37 -19.49
CA ASP A 183 -28.11 9.54 -18.98
C ASP A 183 -27.36 10.21 -17.81
N SER A 184 -26.89 9.42 -16.83
CA SER A 184 -26.00 9.88 -15.74
C SER A 184 -24.77 10.60 -16.29
N ARG A 185 -24.09 9.93 -17.24
CA ARG A 185 -22.92 10.47 -17.94
C ARG A 185 -23.23 11.76 -18.69
N SER A 186 -24.42 11.89 -19.27
CA SER A 186 -24.83 13.10 -19.99
C SER A 186 -24.99 14.31 -19.07
N MET A 187 -25.39 14.11 -17.81
CA MET A 187 -25.37 15.16 -16.79
C MET A 187 -23.94 15.58 -16.41
N LEU A 188 -22.98 14.65 -16.35
CA LEU A 188 -21.57 14.98 -16.12
C LEU A 188 -20.94 15.74 -17.30
N LYS A 189 -21.33 15.41 -18.55
CA LYS A 189 -20.96 16.22 -19.74
C LYS A 189 -21.46 17.66 -19.61
N HIS A 190 -22.66 17.86 -19.04
CA HIS A 190 -23.20 19.20 -18.80
C HIS A 190 -22.32 20.00 -17.84
N ILE A 191 -21.92 19.42 -16.70
CA ILE A 191 -20.98 20.06 -15.74
C ILE A 191 -19.69 20.49 -16.44
N ARG A 192 -19.08 19.59 -17.22
CA ARG A 192 -17.83 19.89 -17.96
C ARG A 192 -18.01 21.04 -18.95
N ASN A 193 -19.14 21.10 -19.65
CA ASN A 193 -19.41 22.17 -20.62
C ASN A 193 -19.58 23.52 -19.93
N THR A 194 -20.25 23.55 -18.77
CA THR A 194 -20.41 24.75 -17.93
C THR A 194 -19.06 25.20 -17.33
N GLU A 195 -18.24 24.28 -16.84
CA GLU A 195 -16.86 24.58 -16.39
C GLU A 195 -16.04 25.23 -17.51
N ARG A 196 -16.21 24.74 -18.74
CA ARG A 196 -15.52 25.30 -19.91
C ARG A 196 -16.01 26.70 -20.26
N SER A 197 -17.29 27.02 -20.06
CA SER A 197 -17.83 28.37 -20.31
C SER A 197 -17.39 29.41 -19.27
N VAL A 198 -16.97 28.99 -18.06
CA VAL A 198 -16.47 29.91 -17.02
C VAL A 198 -14.99 30.29 -17.22
N GLN A 199 -14.21 29.50 -17.95
CA GLN A 199 -12.76 29.75 -18.14
C GLN A 199 -12.40 31.12 -18.72
N PRO A 200 -13.10 31.65 -19.75
CA PRO A 200 -12.76 32.96 -20.30
C PRO A 200 -12.82 34.09 -19.25
N SER A 201 -13.74 33.99 -18.29
CA SER A 201 -13.85 34.95 -17.18
C SER A 201 -12.64 34.88 -16.23
N ARG A 202 -12.22 33.66 -15.87
CA ARG A 202 -11.00 33.42 -15.07
C ARG A 202 -9.73 33.92 -15.76
N GLU A 203 -9.60 33.66 -17.06
CA GLU A 203 -8.45 34.12 -17.86
C GLU A 203 -8.42 35.65 -18.02
N SER A 204 -9.58 36.29 -18.21
CA SER A 204 -9.71 37.75 -18.28
C SER A 204 -9.23 38.41 -16.99
N ARG A 205 -9.70 37.91 -15.83
CA ARG A 205 -9.26 38.36 -14.51
C ARG A 205 -7.76 38.18 -14.30
N GLY A 206 -7.21 37.03 -14.68
CA GLY A 206 -5.77 36.73 -14.56
C GLY A 206 -4.91 37.71 -15.36
N LYS A 207 -5.29 38.01 -16.61
CA LYS A 207 -4.59 38.99 -17.46
C LYS A 207 -4.55 40.38 -16.85
N LEU A 208 -5.67 40.84 -16.27
CA LEU A 208 -5.75 42.15 -15.61
C LEU A 208 -4.84 42.20 -14.37
N VAL A 209 -4.79 41.13 -13.57
CA VAL A 209 -3.88 41.05 -12.40
C VAL A 209 -2.41 41.10 -12.83
N ASP A 210 -2.03 40.36 -13.87
CA ASP A 210 -0.66 40.35 -14.38
C ASP A 210 -0.26 41.71 -14.99
N GLU A 211 -1.18 42.37 -15.71
CA GLU A 211 -0.96 43.70 -16.27
C GLU A 211 -0.80 44.76 -15.18
N ILE A 212 -1.60 44.69 -14.11
CA ILE A 212 -1.47 45.55 -12.92
C ILE A 212 -0.12 45.30 -12.23
N ALA A 213 0.28 44.05 -11.99
CA ALA A 213 1.56 43.74 -11.36
C ALA A 213 2.75 44.25 -12.20
N ARG A 214 2.66 44.12 -13.53
CA ARG A 214 3.67 44.63 -14.47
C ARG A 214 3.73 46.15 -14.48
N LEU A 215 2.59 46.84 -14.42
CA LEU A 215 2.55 48.31 -14.36
C LEU A 215 3.02 48.84 -13.00
N LYS A 216 2.65 48.20 -11.88
CA LYS A 216 3.14 48.56 -10.53
C LYS A 216 4.66 48.48 -10.40
N SER A 217 5.30 47.52 -11.07
CA SER A 217 6.76 47.37 -11.06
C SER A 217 7.50 48.38 -11.95
N LYS A 218 6.85 48.91 -12.99
CA LYS A 218 7.48 49.85 -13.95
C LYS A 218 7.17 51.31 -13.65
N GLU A 219 5.92 51.63 -13.35
CA GLU A 219 5.40 52.99 -13.22
C GLU A 219 4.36 53.06 -12.08
N PRO A 220 4.80 53.19 -10.81
CA PRO A 220 3.91 53.11 -9.65
C PRO A 220 2.93 54.29 -9.51
N GLN A 221 3.09 55.38 -10.27
CA GLN A 221 2.23 56.58 -10.22
C GLN A 221 1.38 56.78 -11.49
N SER A 222 1.27 55.76 -12.35
CA SER A 222 0.52 55.89 -13.61
C SER A 222 -1.00 55.97 -13.37
N ALA A 223 -1.68 56.96 -13.99
CA ALA A 223 -3.14 57.09 -13.94
C ALA A 223 -3.88 55.88 -14.56
N ARG A 224 -3.20 55.12 -15.44
CA ARG A 224 -3.72 53.88 -16.04
C ARG A 224 -3.90 52.77 -14.99
N LEU A 225 -3.16 52.82 -13.88
CA LEU A 225 -3.31 51.86 -12.79
C LEU A 225 -4.71 51.89 -12.19
N VAL A 226 -5.26 53.09 -11.97
CA VAL A 226 -6.59 53.29 -11.37
C VAL A 226 -7.69 52.74 -12.28
N ILE A 227 -7.53 52.90 -13.60
CA ILE A 227 -8.48 52.38 -14.60
C ILE A 227 -8.45 50.84 -14.61
N LEU A 228 -7.26 50.24 -14.65
CA LEU A 228 -7.12 48.78 -14.64
C LEU A 228 -7.61 48.15 -13.32
N GLU A 229 -7.42 48.84 -12.19
CA GLU A 229 -7.95 48.39 -10.90
C GLU A 229 -9.49 48.43 -10.89
N GLN A 230 -10.12 49.43 -11.51
CA GLN A 230 -11.59 49.46 -11.69
C GLN A 230 -12.09 48.35 -12.63
N GLU A 231 -11.38 48.09 -13.73
CA GLU A 231 -11.69 46.99 -14.64
C GLU A 231 -11.54 45.62 -13.96
N LEU A 232 -10.53 45.45 -13.10
CA LEU A 232 -10.34 44.25 -12.30
C LEU A 232 -11.53 44.01 -11.35
N VAL A 233 -12.02 45.05 -10.67
CA VAL A 233 -13.19 44.93 -9.77
C VAL A 233 -14.42 44.46 -10.53
N ARG A 234 -14.65 44.97 -11.75
CA ARG A 234 -15.75 44.52 -12.60
C ARG A 234 -15.58 43.06 -13.04
N ALA A 235 -14.38 42.70 -13.52
CA ALA A 235 -14.08 41.33 -13.93
C ALA A 235 -14.16 40.33 -12.76
N GLU A 236 -13.83 40.76 -11.54
CA GLU A 236 -13.97 39.96 -10.32
C GLU A 236 -15.43 39.70 -9.98
N ALA A 237 -16.30 40.72 -10.08
CA ALA A 237 -17.75 40.54 -9.90
C ALA A 237 -18.35 39.58 -10.94
N GLU A 238 -17.99 39.72 -12.22
CA GLU A 238 -18.44 38.83 -13.30
C GLU A 238 -17.95 37.38 -13.08
N ASN A 239 -16.71 37.21 -12.61
CA ASN A 239 -16.16 35.89 -12.26
C ASN A 239 -16.87 35.29 -11.04
N LEU A 240 -17.17 36.06 -10.00
CA LEU A 240 -17.90 35.58 -8.82
C LEU A 240 -19.29 35.05 -9.17
N VAL A 241 -20.02 35.74 -10.05
CA VAL A 241 -21.34 35.28 -10.52
C VAL A 241 -21.21 33.98 -11.31
N ALA A 242 -20.24 33.90 -12.23
CA ALA A 242 -20.00 32.71 -13.04
C ALA A 242 -19.59 31.49 -12.19
N GLU A 243 -18.74 31.70 -11.18
CA GLU A 243 -18.32 30.66 -10.22
C GLU A 243 -19.49 30.19 -9.34
N ALA A 244 -20.35 31.11 -8.88
CA ALA A 244 -21.53 30.76 -8.11
C ALA A 244 -22.54 29.93 -8.94
N GLN A 245 -22.74 30.29 -10.21
CA GLN A 245 -23.58 29.51 -11.13
C GLN A 245 -23.01 28.12 -11.39
N LEU A 246 -21.70 28.02 -11.63
CA LEU A 246 -21.00 26.75 -11.78
C LEU A 246 -21.13 25.88 -10.53
N PHE A 247 -20.93 26.45 -9.34
CA PHE A 247 -21.05 25.73 -8.08
C PHE A 247 -22.45 25.15 -7.87
N ASN A 248 -23.49 25.98 -8.07
CA ASN A 248 -24.88 25.56 -7.93
C ASN A 248 -25.27 24.50 -8.96
N MET A 249 -24.86 24.69 -10.22
CA MET A 249 -25.12 23.73 -11.29
C MET A 249 -24.41 22.40 -11.03
N THR A 250 -23.13 22.45 -10.63
CA THR A 250 -22.33 21.24 -10.34
C THR A 250 -22.98 20.43 -9.23
N ARG A 251 -23.41 21.06 -8.12
CA ARG A 251 -24.10 20.38 -7.03
C ARG A 251 -25.41 19.75 -7.49
N LYS A 252 -26.22 20.47 -8.26
CA LYS A 252 -27.52 19.99 -8.75
C LYS A 252 -27.36 18.82 -9.72
N SER A 253 -26.50 18.97 -10.73
CA SER A 253 -26.27 17.95 -11.76
C SER A 253 -25.56 16.72 -11.19
N LEU A 254 -24.63 16.87 -10.24
CA LEU A 254 -23.97 15.74 -9.60
C LEU A 254 -24.96 14.90 -8.79
N LYS A 255 -25.82 15.56 -8.00
CA LYS A 255 -26.88 14.88 -7.26
C LYS A 255 -27.80 14.12 -8.21
N ALA A 256 -28.31 14.79 -9.25
CA ALA A 256 -29.22 14.18 -10.21
C ALA A 256 -28.59 13.00 -10.98
N ALA A 257 -27.30 13.10 -11.35
CA ALA A 257 -26.58 12.04 -12.06
C ALA A 257 -26.55 10.74 -11.26
N TYR A 258 -26.01 10.80 -10.03
CA TYR A 258 -25.86 9.60 -9.21
C TYR A 258 -27.17 9.14 -8.58
N GLU A 259 -28.13 10.03 -8.35
CA GLU A 259 -29.48 9.64 -7.96
C GLU A 259 -30.13 8.79 -9.05
N ALA A 260 -30.09 9.21 -10.32
CA ALA A 260 -30.60 8.42 -11.43
C ALA A 260 -29.88 7.08 -11.58
N GLU A 261 -28.55 7.07 -11.48
CA GLU A 261 -27.74 5.84 -11.60
C GLU A 261 -28.02 4.83 -10.49
N PHE A 262 -28.13 5.27 -9.23
CA PHE A 262 -28.44 4.38 -8.12
C PHE A 262 -29.88 3.85 -8.21
N LEU A 263 -30.84 4.67 -8.63
CA LEU A 263 -32.20 4.21 -8.86
C LEU A 263 -32.26 3.14 -9.97
N ALA A 264 -31.56 3.35 -11.08
CA ALA A 264 -31.44 2.36 -12.15
C ALA A 264 -30.73 1.08 -11.68
N THR A 265 -29.76 1.19 -10.77
CA THR A 265 -29.07 0.04 -10.18
C THR A 265 -30.01 -0.80 -9.32
N ILE A 266 -30.83 -0.14 -8.50
CA ILE A 266 -31.85 -0.79 -7.66
C ILE A 266 -32.87 -1.50 -8.55
N GLU A 267 -33.42 -0.80 -9.55
CA GLU A 267 -34.37 -1.37 -10.50
C GLU A 267 -33.79 -2.61 -11.22
N ARG A 268 -32.56 -2.52 -11.73
CA ARG A 268 -31.86 -3.64 -12.36
C ARG A 268 -31.76 -4.84 -11.41
N ALA A 269 -31.34 -4.61 -10.17
CA ALA A 269 -31.15 -5.68 -9.19
C ALA A 269 -32.47 -6.38 -8.85
N GLU A 270 -33.53 -5.62 -8.60
CA GLU A 270 -34.85 -6.16 -8.22
C GLU A 270 -35.49 -6.95 -9.37
N LYS A 271 -35.45 -6.43 -10.59
CA LYS A 271 -35.97 -7.14 -11.77
C LYS A 271 -35.16 -8.40 -12.09
N GLN A 272 -33.84 -8.36 -11.94
CA GLN A 272 -33.02 -9.56 -12.10
C GLN A 272 -33.29 -10.63 -11.05
N ILE A 273 -33.64 -10.23 -9.81
CA ILE A 273 -34.08 -11.18 -8.77
C ILE A 273 -35.38 -11.87 -9.18
N ILE A 274 -36.35 -11.13 -9.75
CA ILE A 274 -37.61 -11.71 -10.25
C ILE A 274 -37.32 -12.74 -11.35
N LEU A 275 -36.54 -12.35 -12.36
CA LEU A 275 -36.13 -13.22 -13.47
C LEU A 275 -35.41 -14.48 -12.99
N ALA A 276 -34.46 -14.35 -12.06
CA ALA A 276 -33.71 -15.47 -11.52
C ALA A 276 -34.59 -16.43 -10.70
N ARG A 277 -35.60 -15.92 -9.98
CA ARG A 277 -36.54 -16.76 -9.22
C ARG A 277 -37.39 -17.63 -10.15
N HIS A 278 -37.96 -17.05 -11.21
CA HIS A 278 -38.75 -17.81 -12.17
C HIS A 278 -37.90 -18.74 -13.03
N GLY A 279 -36.68 -18.33 -13.40
CA GLY A 279 -35.71 -19.23 -14.04
C GLY A 279 -35.37 -20.46 -13.20
N ARG A 280 -35.31 -20.33 -11.87
CA ARG A 280 -35.17 -21.48 -10.97
C ARG A 280 -36.42 -22.35 -10.90
N ARG A 281 -37.62 -21.76 -10.87
CA ARG A 281 -38.88 -22.51 -10.92
C ARG A 281 -38.98 -23.37 -12.20
N LEU A 282 -38.47 -22.87 -13.33
CA LEU A 282 -38.41 -23.66 -14.58
C LEU A 282 -37.49 -24.88 -14.44
N LEU A 283 -36.35 -24.75 -13.78
CA LEU A 283 -35.40 -25.86 -13.58
C LEU A 283 -35.97 -26.95 -12.65
N GLU A 284 -36.85 -26.61 -11.72
CA GLU A 284 -37.51 -27.58 -10.83
C GLU A 284 -38.47 -28.53 -11.56
N LEU A 285 -38.84 -28.21 -12.81
CA LEU A 285 -39.65 -29.08 -13.68
C LEU A 285 -38.82 -30.15 -14.40
N LEU A 286 -37.49 -30.10 -14.32
CA LEU A 286 -36.61 -31.09 -14.94
C LEU A 286 -36.37 -32.25 -13.98
N ASP A 287 -36.69 -33.47 -14.43
CA ASP A 287 -36.40 -34.69 -13.66
C ASP A 287 -34.91 -35.07 -13.76
N GLU A 288 -34.30 -35.38 -12.62
CA GLU A 288 -32.89 -35.78 -12.51
C GLU A 288 -32.70 -37.31 -12.51
N GLU A 289 -33.79 -38.10 -12.64
CA GLU A 289 -33.72 -39.56 -12.64
C GLU A 289 -32.83 -40.11 -13.78
N ALA A 290 -31.93 -41.03 -13.41
CA ALA A 290 -30.95 -41.58 -14.33
C ALA A 290 -31.61 -42.52 -15.36
N VAL A 291 -31.57 -42.15 -16.64
CA VAL A 291 -32.07 -42.99 -17.73
C VAL A 291 -31.21 -44.25 -17.92
N VAL A 292 -31.82 -45.42 -17.85
CA VAL A 292 -31.16 -46.71 -18.07
C VAL A 292 -30.98 -46.95 -19.57
N PRO A 293 -29.80 -47.42 -20.05
CA PRO A 293 -29.59 -47.73 -21.46
C PRO A 293 -30.64 -48.72 -22.00
N GLY A 294 -31.41 -48.29 -23.02
CA GLY A 294 -32.46 -49.08 -23.66
C GLY A 294 -33.89 -48.82 -23.15
N ALA A 295 -34.07 -47.96 -22.14
CA ALA A 295 -35.38 -47.47 -21.72
C ALA A 295 -35.93 -46.41 -22.69
N ALA A 296 -37.26 -46.33 -22.83
CA ALA A 296 -37.92 -45.25 -23.55
C ALA A 296 -37.76 -43.93 -22.78
N ILE A 297 -37.62 -42.81 -23.50
CA ILE A 297 -37.59 -41.47 -22.90
C ILE A 297 -38.95 -41.23 -22.21
N PRO A 298 -38.98 -40.79 -20.93
CA PRO A 298 -40.21 -40.48 -20.22
C PRO A 298 -41.08 -39.45 -20.95
N GLU A 299 -42.41 -39.58 -20.83
CA GLU A 299 -43.34 -38.61 -21.40
C GLU A 299 -43.31 -37.32 -20.58
N TYR A 300 -43.09 -36.18 -21.24
CA TYR A 300 -42.99 -34.88 -20.57
C TYR A 300 -44.39 -34.26 -20.36
N HIS A 301 -44.78 -34.08 -19.09
CA HIS A 301 -46.07 -33.48 -18.71
C HIS A 301 -45.96 -32.02 -18.21
N GLY A 302 -44.76 -31.48 -18.06
CA GLY A 302 -44.52 -30.15 -17.47
C GLY A 302 -44.80 -28.94 -18.39
N ALA A 303 -45.22 -29.15 -19.64
CA ALA A 303 -45.35 -28.09 -20.64
C ALA A 303 -46.41 -27.02 -20.29
N ALA A 304 -47.45 -27.38 -19.54
CA ALA A 304 -48.45 -26.40 -19.08
C ALA A 304 -47.89 -25.52 -17.96
N ASP A 305 -47.15 -26.14 -17.03
CA ASP A 305 -46.55 -25.46 -15.89
C ASP A 305 -45.40 -24.55 -16.31
N SER A 306 -44.57 -24.98 -17.26
CA SER A 306 -43.47 -24.16 -17.80
C SER A 306 -43.98 -22.89 -18.48
N ARG A 307 -45.08 -22.98 -19.25
CA ARG A 307 -45.76 -21.81 -19.82
C ARG A 307 -46.34 -20.90 -18.75
N GLN A 308 -46.97 -21.46 -17.72
CA GLN A 308 -47.53 -20.67 -16.63
C GLN A 308 -46.44 -19.91 -15.87
N ILE A 309 -45.27 -20.52 -15.63
CA ILE A 309 -44.15 -19.85 -14.96
C ILE A 309 -43.63 -18.65 -15.78
N VAL A 310 -43.61 -18.74 -17.11
CA VAL A 310 -43.23 -17.59 -17.95
C VAL A 310 -44.29 -16.49 -17.88
N CYS A 311 -45.59 -16.83 -17.90
CA CYS A 311 -46.65 -15.85 -17.70
C CYS A 311 -46.56 -15.17 -16.31
N ASP A 312 -46.32 -15.94 -15.25
CA ASP A 312 -46.10 -15.40 -13.89
C ASP A 312 -44.89 -14.44 -13.88
N CYS A 313 -43.84 -14.76 -14.63
CA CYS A 313 -42.65 -13.92 -14.76
C CYS A 313 -42.95 -12.59 -15.45
N GLU A 314 -43.71 -12.61 -16.55
CA GLU A 314 -44.15 -11.41 -17.26
C GLU A 314 -45.05 -10.54 -16.35
N ASP A 315 -45.99 -11.17 -15.63
CA ASP A 315 -46.89 -10.49 -14.70
C ASP A 315 -46.12 -9.84 -13.54
N ASP A 316 -45.19 -10.56 -12.90
CA ASP A 316 -44.38 -10.04 -11.80
C ASP A 316 -43.47 -8.89 -12.24
N LEU A 317 -42.88 -8.97 -13.44
CA LEU A 317 -42.10 -7.88 -14.02
C LEU A 317 -42.98 -6.66 -14.34
N GLY A 318 -44.17 -6.86 -14.91
CA GLY A 318 -45.12 -5.78 -15.18
C GLY A 318 -45.68 -5.13 -13.93
N ASN A 319 -45.80 -5.90 -12.84
CA ASN A 319 -46.27 -5.44 -11.53
C ASN A 319 -45.18 -4.82 -10.67
N TRP A 320 -43.90 -4.93 -11.04
CA TRP A 320 -42.81 -4.30 -10.31
C TRP A 320 -43.03 -2.79 -10.18
N ARG A 321 -42.83 -2.27 -8.97
CA ARG A 321 -42.90 -0.84 -8.63
C ARG A 321 -41.73 -0.49 -7.71
N PRO A 322 -41.13 0.69 -7.87
CA PRO A 322 -40.04 1.14 -7.02
C PRO A 322 -40.48 1.36 -5.56
N ASP A 323 -39.74 0.82 -4.59
CA ASP A 323 -40.07 0.88 -3.15
C ASP A 323 -39.54 2.14 -2.43
N TYR A 324 -38.82 3.03 -3.12
CA TYR A 324 -38.09 4.15 -2.49
C TYR A 324 -38.90 5.43 -2.24
N ARG A 325 -40.24 5.35 -2.17
CA ARG A 325 -41.06 6.54 -1.83
C ARG A 325 -41.03 6.80 -0.31
N LEU A 326 -39.88 7.21 0.21
CA LEU A 326 -39.73 7.69 1.59
C LEU A 326 -39.32 9.18 1.59
N GLU A 327 -40.22 9.98 2.18
CA GLU A 327 -40.01 11.29 2.84
C GLU A 327 -40.16 12.62 2.08
N SER A 328 -40.16 12.70 0.74
CA SER A 328 -40.29 14.03 0.09
C SER A 328 -41.74 14.57 -0.02
N GLU A 329 -42.77 13.72 -0.06
CA GLU A 329 -44.17 14.16 -0.19
C GLU A 329 -44.81 14.55 1.15
N GLN A 330 -44.32 14.03 2.28
CA GLN A 330 -44.83 14.39 3.61
C GLN A 330 -44.30 15.76 4.10
N ALA A 331 -43.15 16.22 3.58
CA ALA A 331 -42.63 17.56 3.89
C ALA A 331 -43.27 18.68 3.05
N ALA A 332 -43.86 18.35 1.90
CA ALA A 332 -44.46 19.33 0.99
C ALA A 332 -45.92 19.72 1.37
N SER A 333 -46.58 18.96 2.26
CA SER A 333 -47.95 19.24 2.70
C SER A 333 -48.04 20.08 3.99
N SER A 334 -46.91 20.40 4.62
CA SER A 334 -46.84 21.25 5.81
C SER A 334 -46.02 22.52 5.56
N THR A 335 -46.56 23.45 4.77
CA THR A 335 -46.11 24.84 4.78
C THR A 335 -47.30 25.73 5.12
N PRO A 336 -47.29 26.48 6.24
CA PRO A 336 -48.36 27.42 6.54
C PRO A 336 -48.23 28.65 5.65
N ALA A 337 -49.34 29.07 5.05
CA ALA A 337 -49.44 30.31 4.30
C ALA A 337 -49.10 31.51 5.20
N MET A 338 -48.06 32.27 4.83
CA MET A 338 -47.83 33.60 5.38
C MET A 338 -48.79 34.59 4.71
N SER A 339 -49.85 34.98 5.44
CA SER A 339 -50.58 36.21 5.18
C SER A 339 -50.04 37.35 6.07
N GLU A 340 -49.62 38.40 5.38
CA GLU A 340 -49.41 39.80 5.77
C GLU A 340 -49.60 40.20 7.24
N THR A 341 -48.55 40.83 7.77
CA THR A 341 -48.52 41.58 9.02
C THR A 341 -49.44 42.79 8.98
N ASN A 342 -50.28 42.95 10.00
CA ASN A 342 -50.64 44.28 10.50
C ASN A 342 -51.06 44.24 11.99
N GLY A 343 -50.39 45.07 12.79
CA GLY A 343 -51.03 45.77 13.91
C GLY A 343 -51.15 45.07 15.27
N SER A 344 -50.42 45.65 16.23
CA SER A 344 -50.88 45.96 17.60
C SER A 344 -50.63 44.96 18.74
N LYS A 345 -49.93 45.51 19.75
CA LYS A 345 -49.81 45.12 21.17
C LYS A 345 -50.99 44.32 21.74
N LYS A 346 -50.69 43.27 22.53
CA LYS A 346 -51.18 43.07 23.91
C LYS A 346 -50.56 41.84 24.59
N GLU A 347 -50.36 41.97 25.91
CA GLU A 347 -50.03 40.93 26.89
C GLU A 347 -51.04 39.76 26.89
N ALA A 348 -50.62 38.56 27.31
CA ALA A 348 -51.11 37.91 28.55
C ALA A 348 -50.78 36.39 28.65
N THR A 349 -50.15 36.05 29.77
CA THR A 349 -50.42 34.93 30.70
C THR A 349 -50.39 33.45 30.29
N VAL A 350 -49.62 32.73 31.11
CA VAL A 350 -49.52 31.28 31.36
C VAL A 350 -50.83 30.66 31.87
N ALA A 351 -51.13 29.44 31.44
CA ALA A 351 -51.87 28.42 32.20
C ALA A 351 -51.55 26.99 31.71
N PRO A 352 -51.72 25.93 32.54
CA PRO A 352 -50.90 24.71 32.50
C PRO A 352 -51.60 23.49 31.88
N VAL A 353 -50.80 22.49 31.46
CA VAL A 353 -51.25 21.19 30.95
C VAL A 353 -51.33 20.17 32.08
N PRO A 354 -52.44 19.42 32.25
CA PRO A 354 -52.54 18.35 33.24
C PRO A 354 -52.08 16.99 32.69
N ALA A 355 -51.58 16.16 33.61
CA ALA A 355 -51.30 14.74 33.41
C ALA A 355 -52.59 13.90 33.42
N THR A 356 -52.57 12.70 32.81
CA THR A 356 -52.77 11.39 33.49
C THR A 356 -52.91 10.24 32.46
N THR A 357 -51.92 9.36 32.48
CA THR A 357 -51.95 7.89 32.67
C THR A 357 -53.08 7.00 32.09
N THR A 358 -52.61 5.95 31.40
CA THR A 358 -52.99 4.50 31.37
C THR A 358 -53.07 4.02 29.91
N GLY A 359 -52.38 2.99 29.43
CA GLY A 359 -51.73 1.85 30.06
C GLY A 359 -52.36 0.56 29.52
N ARG A 360 -51.71 -0.11 28.56
CA ARG A 360 -51.83 -1.57 28.31
C ARG A 360 -50.63 -2.10 27.50
N LEU A 361 -49.66 -2.60 28.26
CA LEU A 361 -48.90 -3.84 28.08
C LEU A 361 -48.76 -4.45 26.67
N PHE A 362 -47.54 -4.39 26.13
CA PHE A 362 -46.93 -5.51 25.40
C PHE A 362 -45.55 -5.79 26.03
N GLN A 363 -45.34 -7.05 26.41
CA GLN A 363 -44.12 -7.56 27.05
C GLN A 363 -42.93 -7.60 26.07
N PRO A 364 -41.69 -7.51 26.57
CA PRO A 364 -40.49 -7.75 25.78
C PRO A 364 -40.31 -9.25 25.50
N VAL A 365 -40.12 -9.61 24.23
CA VAL A 365 -39.67 -10.95 23.85
C VAL A 365 -38.25 -11.14 24.39
N ALA A 366 -38.10 -12.12 25.26
CA ALA A 366 -36.86 -12.51 25.90
C ALA A 366 -35.79 -12.90 24.86
N MET A 367 -34.58 -12.42 25.08
CA MET A 367 -33.37 -12.98 24.48
C MET A 367 -33.28 -14.46 24.85
N LEU A 368 -33.41 -15.34 23.86
CA LEU A 368 -33.12 -16.76 24.02
C LEU A 368 -31.63 -16.93 24.28
N SER A 369 -31.33 -17.37 25.49
CA SER A 369 -30.07 -17.90 25.94
C SER A 369 -29.62 -19.06 25.04
N ARG A 370 -28.38 -18.96 24.55
CA ARG A 370 -27.66 -20.06 23.89
C ARG A 370 -27.61 -21.28 24.83
N PRO A 371 -28.01 -22.48 24.40
CA PRO A 371 -27.68 -23.69 25.15
C PRO A 371 -26.20 -24.00 24.96
N SER A 372 -25.49 -24.22 26.07
CA SER A 372 -24.12 -24.76 26.07
C SER A 372 -24.13 -26.17 25.50
N THR A 373 -23.57 -26.38 24.31
CA THR A 373 -23.34 -27.72 23.78
C THR A 373 -22.07 -28.28 24.40
N THR A 374 -22.24 -29.01 25.49
CA THR A 374 -21.23 -29.89 26.07
C THR A 374 -20.91 -30.99 25.04
N ARG A 375 -19.70 -31.00 24.49
CA ARG A 375 -19.22 -32.06 23.59
C ARG A 375 -19.13 -33.38 24.36
N TYR A 376 -20.09 -34.28 24.16
CA TYR A 376 -19.91 -35.69 24.44
C TYR A 376 -19.12 -36.33 23.30
N ILE A 377 -17.81 -36.54 23.51
CA ILE A 377 -16.97 -37.31 22.59
C ILE A 377 -17.13 -38.79 22.96
N CYS A 378 -17.72 -39.58 22.05
CA CYS A 378 -17.73 -41.04 22.16
C CYS A 378 -16.30 -41.57 22.01
N ARG A 379 -15.80 -42.29 23.02
CA ARG A 379 -14.45 -42.90 23.06
C ARG A 379 -14.21 -43.98 21.99
N ARG A 380 -15.22 -44.41 21.23
CA ARG A 380 -15.10 -45.49 20.23
C ARG A 380 -14.81 -45.00 18.80
N CYS A 381 -14.97 -43.70 18.53
CA CYS A 381 -14.75 -43.12 17.19
C CYS A 381 -13.35 -42.51 17.01
N ASN A 382 -12.51 -42.48 18.06
CA ASN A 382 -11.16 -41.90 18.00
C ASN A 382 -10.07 -42.93 17.58
N ASP A 383 -10.42 -44.21 17.48
CA ASP A 383 -9.47 -45.29 17.18
C ASP A 383 -9.42 -45.70 15.70
N VAL A 384 -10.36 -45.22 14.87
CA VAL A 384 -10.39 -45.55 13.43
C VAL A 384 -9.55 -44.57 12.59
N VAL A 385 -9.34 -43.33 13.05
CA VAL A 385 -8.55 -42.31 12.33
C VAL A 385 -7.04 -42.45 12.57
N LYS A 386 -6.60 -43.26 13.55
CA LYS A 386 -5.16 -43.44 13.87
C LYS A 386 -4.50 -44.67 13.24
N ARG A 387 -5.20 -45.47 12.43
CA ARG A 387 -4.65 -46.73 11.86
C ARG A 387 -4.57 -46.82 10.33
N SER A 388 -4.84 -45.76 9.58
CA SER A 388 -4.64 -45.75 8.10
C SER A 388 -3.46 -44.87 7.65
N ARG A 389 -2.40 -44.78 8.47
CA ARG A 389 -1.11 -44.21 8.07
C ARG A 389 -0.07 -45.32 7.95
N THR A 390 -0.16 -46.13 6.89
CA THR A 390 1.00 -46.79 6.28
C THR A 390 0.60 -47.50 4.99
N ALA A 391 1.46 -47.37 3.98
CA ALA A 391 1.46 -48.05 2.69
C ALA A 391 0.59 -47.45 1.56
N ALA A 392 0.90 -46.21 1.15
CA ALA A 392 0.73 -45.85 -0.26
C ALA A 392 1.91 -46.44 -1.05
N ARG A 393 1.66 -47.48 -1.84
CA ARG A 393 2.57 -47.93 -2.90
C ARG A 393 2.57 -46.87 -3.99
N SER A 394 3.70 -46.20 -4.20
CA SER A 394 3.90 -45.33 -5.36
C SER A 394 4.11 -46.20 -6.60
N TYR A 395 3.18 -46.12 -7.54
CA TYR A 395 3.47 -46.49 -8.92
C TYR A 395 4.31 -45.36 -9.52
N ALA A 396 5.53 -45.69 -9.94
CA ALA A 396 6.41 -44.77 -10.64
C ALA A 396 5.90 -44.56 -12.07
N SER A 397 5.04 -43.57 -12.26
CA SER A 397 4.97 -42.83 -13.52
C SER A 397 6.05 -41.74 -13.46
N SER A 398 6.74 -41.53 -14.57
CA SER A 398 7.70 -40.45 -14.76
C SER A 398 7.01 -39.10 -14.55
N ALA A 399 7.01 -38.63 -13.30
CA ALA A 399 6.45 -37.34 -12.93
C ALA A 399 7.31 -36.24 -13.57
N GLY A 400 6.74 -35.47 -14.49
CA GLY A 400 7.23 -34.12 -14.73
C GLY A 400 7.32 -33.40 -13.39
N ALA A 401 8.43 -32.72 -13.12
CA ALA A 401 8.64 -32.04 -11.84
C ALA A 401 7.46 -31.07 -11.59
N LYS A 402 6.69 -31.30 -10.52
CA LYS A 402 5.60 -30.39 -10.14
C LYS A 402 6.17 -28.98 -9.96
N PRO A 403 5.50 -27.93 -10.48
CA PRO A 403 5.98 -26.56 -10.35
C PRO A 403 6.08 -26.17 -8.88
N ASP A 404 7.16 -25.50 -8.50
CA ASP A 404 7.41 -25.09 -7.12
C ASP A 404 6.64 -23.80 -6.82
N ILE A 405 5.40 -23.97 -6.37
CA ILE A 405 4.43 -22.89 -6.21
C ILE A 405 4.45 -22.29 -4.79
N TYR A 406 4.49 -20.97 -4.71
CA TYR A 406 4.50 -20.17 -3.49
C TYR A 406 3.37 -19.14 -3.49
N ASP A 407 2.80 -18.86 -2.31
CA ASP A 407 1.85 -17.79 -2.13
C ASP A 407 2.54 -16.42 -2.22
N VAL A 408 3.72 -16.28 -1.60
CA VAL A 408 4.51 -15.05 -1.66
C VAL A 408 5.97 -15.39 -1.92
N VAL A 409 6.54 -14.80 -2.98
CA VAL A 409 7.99 -14.83 -3.23
C VAL A 409 8.51 -13.42 -3.04
N CYS A 410 9.40 -13.22 -2.06
CA CYS A 410 10.04 -11.94 -1.81
C CYS A 410 11.48 -11.97 -2.33
N VAL A 411 11.80 -11.07 -3.25
CA VAL A 411 13.14 -10.90 -3.82
C VAL A 411 13.83 -9.75 -3.08
N GLY A 412 14.89 -10.07 -2.32
CA GLY A 412 15.67 -9.15 -1.50
C GLY A 412 15.50 -9.41 0.00
N GLY A 413 16.55 -9.88 0.64
CA GLY A 413 16.72 -10.10 2.09
C GLY A 413 17.25 -8.88 2.85
N GLY A 414 16.91 -7.68 2.38
CA GLY A 414 17.18 -6.45 3.11
C GLY A 414 16.24 -6.23 4.30
N PRO A 415 16.34 -5.08 5.00
CA PRO A 415 15.45 -4.76 6.12
C PRO A 415 13.96 -4.80 5.76
N ALA A 416 13.57 -4.37 4.56
CA ALA A 416 12.17 -4.39 4.13
C ALA A 416 11.67 -5.83 3.89
N GLY A 417 12.41 -6.63 3.12
CA GLY A 417 12.02 -8.00 2.79
C GLY A 417 11.98 -8.91 4.02
N LEU A 418 12.99 -8.85 4.88
CA LEU A 418 13.00 -9.62 6.14
C LEU A 418 11.89 -9.18 7.09
N SER A 419 11.61 -7.88 7.22
CA SER A 419 10.45 -7.40 7.99
C SER A 419 9.14 -7.93 7.45
N LEU A 420 8.96 -7.96 6.12
CA LEU A 420 7.70 -8.41 5.51
C LEU A 420 7.45 -9.89 5.77
N LEU A 421 8.44 -10.74 5.48
CA LEU A 421 8.28 -12.17 5.71
C LEU A 421 8.09 -12.47 7.21
N THR A 422 8.79 -11.75 8.09
CA THR A 422 8.60 -11.88 9.53
C THR A 422 7.18 -11.49 9.95
N ALA A 423 6.65 -10.38 9.43
CA ALA A 423 5.29 -9.93 9.69
C ALA A 423 4.24 -10.95 9.22
N LEU A 424 4.41 -11.49 8.00
CA LEU A 424 3.52 -12.51 7.45
C LEU A 424 3.53 -13.81 8.27
N ARG A 425 4.70 -14.24 8.78
CA ARG A 425 4.79 -15.44 9.63
C ARG A 425 4.34 -15.20 11.06
N ALA A 426 4.50 -13.98 11.58
CA ALA A 426 4.06 -13.62 12.93
C ALA A 426 2.53 -13.48 13.04
N ASN A 427 1.86 -13.12 11.95
CA ASN A 427 0.41 -12.96 11.94
C ASN A 427 -0.32 -14.31 11.75
N PRO A 428 -1.25 -14.69 12.66
CA PRO A 428 -1.98 -15.96 12.58
C PRO A 428 -2.76 -16.19 11.28
N ALA A 429 -3.27 -15.12 10.66
CA ALA A 429 -4.02 -15.22 9.41
C ALA A 429 -3.14 -15.65 8.22
N THR A 430 -1.87 -15.21 8.21
CA THR A 430 -0.93 -15.42 7.11
C THR A 430 0.16 -16.45 7.40
N ALA A 431 0.24 -16.96 8.64
CA ALA A 431 1.22 -17.97 9.05
C ALA A 431 1.09 -19.31 8.29
N GLY A 432 -0.07 -19.57 7.65
CA GLY A 432 -0.28 -20.72 6.79
C GLY A 432 0.25 -20.57 5.36
N LEU A 433 0.60 -19.35 4.92
CA LEU A 433 1.07 -19.09 3.57
C LEU A 433 2.44 -19.75 3.33
N ARG A 434 2.60 -20.34 2.15
CA ARG A 434 3.90 -20.85 1.69
C ARG A 434 4.70 -19.69 1.10
N ILE A 435 5.76 -19.28 1.79
CA ILE A 435 6.54 -18.10 1.40
C ILE A 435 8.01 -18.44 1.15
N ALA A 436 8.62 -17.72 0.21
CA ALA A 436 10.03 -17.84 -0.15
C ALA A 436 10.76 -16.50 -0.04
N LEU A 437 12.01 -16.55 0.41
CA LEU A 437 12.96 -15.45 0.34
C LEU A 437 14.04 -15.77 -0.71
N VAL A 438 14.26 -14.87 -1.65
CA VAL A 438 15.37 -14.94 -2.61
C VAL A 438 16.36 -13.81 -2.32
N GLU A 439 17.57 -14.14 -1.92
CA GLU A 439 18.64 -13.19 -1.64
C GLU A 439 19.92 -13.58 -2.40
N ALA A 440 20.51 -12.60 -3.09
CA ALA A 440 21.73 -12.79 -3.87
C ALA A 440 22.97 -12.90 -2.97
N GLN A 441 22.94 -12.31 -1.78
CA GLN A 441 24.01 -12.38 -0.79
C GLN A 441 23.92 -13.64 0.07
N ASP A 442 25.06 -14.03 0.63
CA ASP A 442 25.13 -15.10 1.61
C ASP A 442 24.69 -14.58 3.00
N LEU A 443 23.57 -15.11 3.49
CA LEU A 443 22.98 -14.74 4.78
C LEU A 443 23.68 -15.42 5.98
N SER A 444 24.60 -16.37 5.76
CA SER A 444 25.34 -17.04 6.83
C SER A 444 26.15 -16.04 7.68
N LYS A 445 26.71 -15.01 7.05
CA LYS A 445 27.42 -13.91 7.71
C LYS A 445 26.51 -13.09 8.61
N LEU A 446 25.23 -12.97 8.24
CA LEU A 446 24.24 -12.23 9.00
C LEU A 446 23.73 -13.04 10.20
N ARG A 447 23.55 -14.36 10.04
CA ARG A 447 23.20 -15.28 11.15
C ARG A 447 24.22 -15.21 12.28
N ASN A 448 25.50 -15.28 11.90
CA ASN A 448 26.64 -15.30 12.81
C ASN A 448 27.20 -13.90 13.10
N TRP A 449 26.46 -12.85 12.74
CA TRP A 449 26.94 -11.49 12.94
C TRP A 449 27.11 -11.19 14.43
N SER A 450 28.33 -10.81 14.77
CA SER A 450 28.72 -10.32 16.09
C SER A 450 29.93 -9.41 15.89
N LEU A 451 29.79 -8.15 16.30
CA LEU A 451 30.89 -7.19 16.31
C LEU A 451 31.33 -6.95 17.76
N PRO A 452 32.63 -6.66 17.99
CA PRO A 452 33.09 -6.20 19.29
C PRO A 452 32.30 -4.97 19.78
N PRO A 453 32.08 -4.78 21.09
CA PRO A 453 31.30 -3.66 21.61
C PRO A 453 31.81 -2.27 21.22
N ASN A 454 33.11 -2.16 20.92
CA ASN A 454 33.79 -0.91 20.53
C ASN A 454 33.88 -0.68 19.02
N ARG A 455 33.22 -1.51 18.19
CA ARG A 455 33.18 -1.32 16.74
C ARG A 455 31.74 -1.30 16.27
N TYR A 456 31.45 -0.43 15.31
CA TYR A 456 30.13 -0.32 14.68
C TYR A 456 30.22 -0.49 13.16
N SER A 457 29.12 -0.93 12.57
CA SER A 457 28.95 -0.98 11.12
C SER A 457 28.68 0.43 10.56
N ASN A 458 29.20 0.73 9.36
CA ASN A 458 29.06 2.07 8.77
C ASN A 458 27.62 2.42 8.36
N ARG A 459 26.75 1.41 8.18
CA ARG A 459 25.34 1.64 7.82
C ARG A 459 24.48 1.56 9.07
N CYS A 460 24.16 2.73 9.61
CA CYS A 460 23.19 2.90 10.68
C CYS A 460 21.97 3.65 10.15
N SER A 461 20.83 3.39 10.77
CA SER A 461 19.58 4.07 10.48
C SER A 461 18.91 4.55 11.76
N SER A 462 18.25 5.70 11.67
CA SER A 462 17.41 6.21 12.74
C SER A 462 16.01 5.65 12.60
N LEU A 463 15.59 4.79 13.52
CA LEU A 463 14.25 4.20 13.54
C LEU A 463 13.28 5.07 14.34
N THR A 464 12.16 5.46 13.73
CA THR A 464 11.12 6.20 14.45
C THR A 464 10.44 5.31 15.50
N PRO A 465 9.78 5.91 16.52
CA PRO A 465 9.01 5.14 17.50
C PRO A 465 7.94 4.26 16.86
N SER A 466 7.30 4.73 15.78
CA SER A 466 6.34 3.93 15.00
C SER A 466 7.01 2.70 14.38
N SER A 467 8.14 2.84 13.70
CA SER A 467 8.86 1.69 13.13
C SER A 467 9.39 0.74 14.21
N ALA A 468 9.86 1.26 15.34
CA ALA A 468 10.26 0.44 16.48
C ALA A 468 9.08 -0.35 17.07
N HIS A 469 7.90 0.27 17.17
CA HIS A 469 6.68 -0.38 17.64
C HIS A 469 6.21 -1.48 16.67
N PHE A 470 6.27 -1.24 15.36
CA PHE A 470 5.98 -2.27 14.35
C PHE A 470 6.93 -3.46 14.47
N LEU A 471 8.24 -3.21 14.62
CA LEU A 471 9.21 -4.29 14.83
C LEU A 471 8.94 -5.07 16.13
N ASP A 472 8.41 -4.41 17.15
CA ASP A 472 8.02 -5.04 18.41
C ASP A 472 6.76 -5.88 18.26
N SER A 473 5.76 -5.41 17.50
CA SER A 473 4.51 -6.14 17.27
C SER A 473 4.71 -7.45 16.51
N ILE A 474 5.70 -7.52 15.62
CA ILE A 474 6.10 -8.76 14.92
C ILE A 474 7.10 -9.62 15.74
N GLY A 475 7.50 -9.15 16.92
CA GLY A 475 8.43 -9.82 17.84
C GLY A 475 9.90 -9.78 17.42
N ALA A 476 10.27 -8.92 16.47
CA ALA A 476 11.65 -8.77 16.02
C ALA A 476 12.47 -7.87 16.97
N TRP A 477 11.85 -6.85 17.56
CA TRP A 477 12.51 -5.85 18.43
C TRP A 477 13.24 -6.45 19.64
N SER A 478 12.75 -7.56 20.16
CA SER A 478 13.35 -8.32 21.27
C SER A 478 14.54 -9.18 20.85
N ARG A 479 14.73 -9.42 19.54
CA ARG A 479 15.82 -10.22 18.97
C ARG A 479 16.99 -9.38 18.47
N LEU A 480 16.83 -8.07 18.40
CA LEU A 480 17.92 -7.14 18.20
C LEU A 480 18.83 -7.12 19.42
N ASP A 481 20.13 -6.92 19.20
CA ASP A 481 21.08 -6.64 20.27
C ASP A 481 20.80 -5.24 20.85
N ARG A 482 20.14 -5.22 22.01
CA ARG A 482 19.72 -4.00 22.71
C ARG A 482 20.87 -3.13 23.20
N GLN A 483 22.04 -3.72 23.44
CA GLN A 483 23.22 -2.97 23.88
C GLN A 483 23.78 -2.10 22.74
N ARG A 484 23.40 -2.42 21.50
CA ARG A 484 23.85 -1.76 20.28
C ARG A 484 22.76 -0.88 19.65
N VAL A 485 21.75 -0.51 20.44
CA VAL A 485 20.66 0.41 20.08
C VAL A 485 20.73 1.65 20.96
N GLN A 486 20.75 2.85 20.35
CA GLN A 486 20.79 4.12 21.11
C GLN A 486 19.51 4.92 20.91
N ALA A 487 18.73 5.10 21.97
CA ALA A 487 17.65 6.07 21.99
C ALA A 487 18.21 7.50 22.11
N TYR A 488 17.66 8.47 21.39
CA TYR A 488 17.97 9.88 21.58
C TYR A 488 16.70 10.72 21.73
N GLN A 489 16.80 11.79 22.52
CA GLN A 489 15.66 12.55 23.04
C GLN A 489 15.58 13.96 22.45
N GLU A 490 16.65 14.42 21.82
CA GLU A 490 16.71 15.76 21.24
C GLU A 490 17.37 15.71 19.85
N MET A 491 16.92 16.60 18.96
CA MET A 491 17.58 16.88 17.68
C MET A 491 17.82 18.38 17.58
N GLN A 492 19.09 18.76 17.40
CA GLN A 492 19.50 20.13 17.18
C GLN A 492 19.89 20.35 15.73
N VAL A 493 19.18 21.26 15.08
CA VAL A 493 19.36 21.56 13.66
C VAL A 493 19.69 23.04 13.49
N TRP A 494 20.76 23.38 12.78
CA TRP A 494 21.10 24.79 12.54
C TRP A 494 21.66 25.07 11.15
N ASP A 495 21.50 26.31 10.71
CA ASP A 495 22.12 26.82 9.50
C ASP A 495 23.55 27.30 9.77
N GLY A 496 24.50 26.81 8.99
CA GLY A 496 25.92 27.13 9.12
C GLY A 496 26.29 28.53 8.63
N VAL A 497 25.43 29.20 7.85
CA VAL A 497 25.68 30.58 7.37
C VAL A 497 25.06 31.62 8.30
N THR A 498 23.79 31.44 8.68
CA THR A 498 23.05 32.47 9.42
C THR A 498 23.00 32.21 10.93
N GLY A 499 23.42 31.02 11.38
CA GLY A 499 23.37 30.62 12.79
C GLY A 499 21.97 30.31 13.31
N ALA A 500 20.92 30.47 12.48
CA ALA A 500 19.54 30.18 12.86
C ALA A 500 19.37 28.70 13.23
N ARG A 501 18.69 28.44 14.35
CA ARG A 501 18.55 27.09 14.94
C ARG A 501 17.10 26.67 15.06
N ILE A 502 16.84 25.38 14.89
CA ILE A 502 15.62 24.71 15.31
C ILE A 502 16.02 23.65 16.35
N GLU A 503 15.42 23.77 17.53
CA GLU A 503 15.52 22.78 18.59
C GLU A 503 14.22 21.97 18.61
N PHE A 504 14.30 20.66 18.41
CA PHE A 504 13.14 19.79 18.53
C PHE A 504 13.13 19.14 19.92
N ASP A 505 12.34 19.73 20.83
CA ASP A 505 12.07 19.20 22.17
C ASP A 505 10.64 18.62 22.24
N TRP A 506 10.53 17.37 22.72
CA TRP A 506 9.27 16.61 22.85
C TRP A 506 8.45 16.99 24.10
N ALA A 507 8.96 17.86 24.98
CA ALA A 507 8.34 18.19 26.27
C ALA A 507 6.91 18.81 26.20
N GLY A 508 6.32 19.04 25.02
CA GLY A 508 5.06 19.76 24.83
C GLY A 508 3.85 18.97 24.31
N THR A 509 3.94 17.68 23.98
CA THR A 509 2.84 16.90 23.39
C THR A 509 2.19 15.93 24.39
N ALA A 510 0.87 15.69 24.26
CA ALA A 510 0.08 14.80 25.13
C ALA A 510 0.59 13.34 25.20
N GLU A 511 1.46 12.95 24.26
CA GLU A 511 2.15 11.65 24.20
C GLU A 511 3.41 11.57 25.08
N ALA A 512 3.77 12.63 25.82
CA ALA A 512 4.84 12.62 26.83
C ALA A 512 4.67 11.53 27.92
N ALA A 513 3.49 10.91 28.02
CA ALA A 513 3.22 9.78 28.92
C ALA A 513 3.90 8.45 28.53
N ARG A 514 4.49 8.31 27.31
CA ARG A 514 5.13 7.05 26.85
C ARG A 514 6.65 7.10 26.63
N GLY A 515 7.29 8.21 27.02
CA GLY A 515 8.76 8.38 26.98
C GLY A 515 9.23 9.38 25.92
N ASN A 516 10.18 10.25 26.29
CA ASN A 516 10.67 11.37 25.48
C ASN A 516 11.66 10.97 24.36
N THR A 517 11.51 9.79 23.73
CA THR A 517 12.46 9.32 22.71
C THR A 517 12.02 9.74 21.31
N ILE A 518 12.86 10.51 20.60
CA ILE A 518 12.61 10.94 19.22
C ILE A 518 12.78 9.78 18.25
N ALA A 519 13.85 9.01 18.40
CA ALA A 519 14.13 7.84 17.56
C ALA A 519 15.22 6.96 18.19
N TYR A 520 15.43 5.80 17.58
CA TYR A 520 16.42 4.81 17.97
C TYR A 520 17.46 4.65 16.87
N MET A 521 18.71 4.94 17.16
CA MET A 521 19.82 4.66 16.26
C MET A 521 20.15 3.16 16.32
N VAL A 522 20.12 2.51 15.15
CA VAL A 522 20.34 1.07 15.03
C VAL A 522 21.23 0.79 13.82
N GLU A 523 22.19 -0.13 13.96
CA GLU A 523 22.93 -0.66 12.83
C GLU A 523 22.05 -1.52 11.93
N ASN A 524 22.14 -1.33 10.61
CA ASN A 524 21.32 -2.10 9.68
C ASN A 524 21.60 -3.61 9.78
N LEU A 525 22.84 -3.99 10.10
CA LEU A 525 23.21 -5.40 10.36
C LEU A 525 22.58 -5.94 11.65
N ASN A 526 22.46 -5.13 12.71
CA ASN A 526 21.76 -5.53 13.94
C ASN A 526 20.28 -5.80 13.64
N LEU A 527 19.65 -4.88 12.93
CA LEU A 527 18.24 -4.98 12.55
C LEU A 527 17.97 -6.23 11.69
N THR A 528 18.75 -6.42 10.62
CA THR A 528 18.56 -7.54 9.70
C THR A 528 18.91 -8.88 10.34
N SER A 529 19.94 -8.94 11.21
CA SER A 529 20.26 -10.15 11.98
C SER A 529 19.16 -10.51 12.97
N GLY A 530 18.61 -9.54 13.70
CA GLY A 530 17.49 -9.74 14.61
C GLY A 530 16.21 -10.20 13.89
N LEU A 531 15.90 -9.60 12.74
CA LEU A 531 14.79 -10.02 11.88
C LEU A 531 14.97 -11.45 11.36
N LEU A 532 16.17 -11.79 10.87
CA LEU A 532 16.46 -13.14 10.37
C LEU A 532 16.32 -14.19 11.48
N ARG A 533 16.86 -13.93 12.68
CA ARG A 533 16.67 -14.82 13.85
C ARG A 533 15.20 -15.01 14.17
N ARG A 534 14.41 -13.93 14.15
CA ARG A 534 12.96 -14.01 14.40
C ARG A 534 12.24 -14.82 13.32
N LEU A 535 12.62 -14.66 12.05
CA LEU A 535 12.07 -15.40 10.93
C LEU A 535 12.36 -16.91 11.05
N GLU A 536 13.59 -17.26 11.46
CA GLU A 536 14.00 -18.65 11.70
C GLU A 536 13.25 -19.29 12.88
N GLU A 537 13.01 -18.54 13.95
CA GLU A 537 12.18 -19.00 15.09
C GLU A 537 10.74 -19.30 14.69
N LEU A 538 10.16 -18.50 13.79
CA LEU A 538 8.80 -18.71 13.28
C LEU A 538 8.73 -19.88 12.28
N GLY A 539 9.83 -20.15 11.57
CA GLY A 539 9.94 -21.25 10.61
C GLY A 539 9.00 -21.13 9.41
N GLY A 540 9.00 -22.15 8.54
CA GLY A 540 8.12 -22.27 7.36
C GLY A 540 8.31 -21.17 6.31
N VAL A 541 9.57 -20.76 6.13
CA VAL A 541 10.03 -19.91 5.03
C VAL A 541 11.13 -20.67 4.30
N ASP A 542 10.98 -20.81 2.99
CA ASP A 542 12.05 -21.35 2.15
C ASP A 542 13.03 -20.22 1.82
N VAL A 543 14.24 -20.28 2.37
CA VAL A 543 15.27 -19.26 2.18
C VAL A 543 16.26 -19.72 1.12
N PHE A 544 16.33 -18.97 0.02
CA PHE A 544 17.30 -19.11 -1.05
C PHE A 544 18.32 -17.98 -0.95
N ASP A 545 19.37 -18.19 -0.14
CA ASP A 545 20.53 -17.30 -0.08
C ASP A 545 21.57 -17.68 -1.13
N ASN A 546 22.49 -16.75 -1.44
CA ASN A 546 23.44 -16.88 -2.54
C ASN A 546 22.78 -17.23 -3.90
N ALA A 547 21.51 -16.82 -4.06
CA ALA A 547 20.67 -17.13 -5.21
C ALA A 547 20.28 -15.83 -5.92
N ARG A 548 20.88 -15.60 -7.09
CA ARG A 548 20.57 -14.43 -7.92
C ARG A 548 19.40 -14.75 -8.84
N VAL A 549 18.47 -13.81 -8.97
CA VAL A 549 17.43 -13.85 -10.02
C VAL A 549 18.07 -13.59 -11.38
N GLU A 550 17.94 -14.53 -12.30
CA GLU A 550 18.41 -14.42 -13.69
C GLU A 550 17.35 -13.80 -14.58
N ASP A 551 16.11 -14.28 -14.45
CA ASP A 551 14.98 -13.84 -15.25
C ASP A 551 13.67 -13.94 -14.45
N ILE A 552 12.72 -13.08 -14.80
CA ILE A 552 11.35 -13.11 -14.29
C ILE A 552 10.44 -13.05 -15.51
N ALA A 553 9.64 -14.09 -15.70
CA ALA A 553 8.72 -14.21 -16.83
C ALA A 553 7.35 -14.69 -16.34
N LEU A 554 6.33 -14.54 -17.17
CA LEU A 554 5.04 -15.15 -16.91
C LEU A 554 5.10 -16.66 -17.17
N GLY A 555 4.33 -17.42 -16.40
CA GLY A 555 4.23 -18.87 -16.55
C GLY A 555 3.59 -19.29 -17.86
N LYS A 556 3.42 -20.59 -18.02
CA LYS A 556 2.75 -21.18 -19.18
C LYS A 556 1.52 -21.95 -18.71
N ASP A 557 0.51 -21.97 -19.56
CA ASP A 557 -0.62 -22.87 -19.41
C ASP A 557 -0.12 -24.31 -19.59
N THR A 558 -0.41 -25.17 -18.62
CA THR A 558 -0.06 -26.59 -18.60
C THR A 558 -1.33 -27.42 -18.46
N GLU A 559 -1.33 -28.67 -18.94
CA GLU A 559 -2.53 -29.53 -18.95
C GLU A 559 -3.21 -29.69 -17.57
N ASP A 560 -2.43 -29.54 -16.49
CA ASP A 560 -2.90 -29.69 -15.10
C ASP A 560 -3.33 -28.36 -14.44
N MET A 561 -2.79 -27.21 -14.86
CA MET A 561 -2.99 -25.90 -14.22
C MET A 561 -2.62 -24.74 -15.16
N ASP A 562 -3.47 -23.71 -15.20
CA ASP A 562 -3.18 -22.43 -15.86
C ASP A 562 -2.37 -21.51 -14.92
N LEU A 563 -1.08 -21.36 -15.24
CA LEU A 563 -0.15 -20.46 -14.57
C LEU A 563 0.31 -19.32 -15.49
N SER A 564 -0.40 -19.08 -16.60
CA SER A 564 -0.02 -18.10 -17.62
C SER A 564 0.06 -16.66 -17.10
N GLU A 565 -0.66 -16.35 -16.02
CA GLU A 565 -0.62 -15.04 -15.38
C GLU A 565 0.37 -14.93 -14.21
N TRP A 566 1.00 -16.04 -13.79
CA TRP A 566 1.81 -16.07 -12.58
C TRP A 566 3.27 -15.73 -12.87
N PRO A 567 3.89 -14.83 -12.09
CA PRO A 567 5.33 -14.59 -12.18
C PRO A 567 6.13 -15.84 -11.82
N VAL A 568 7.11 -16.16 -12.66
CA VAL A 568 8.07 -17.24 -12.50
C VAL A 568 9.45 -16.65 -12.33
N VAL A 569 10.01 -16.81 -11.13
CA VAL A 569 11.36 -16.34 -10.80
C VAL A 569 12.35 -17.45 -11.10
N SER A 570 13.22 -17.24 -12.09
CA SER A 570 14.30 -18.16 -12.45
C SER A 570 15.58 -17.80 -11.70
N LEU A 571 16.08 -18.75 -10.90
CA LEU A 571 17.30 -18.58 -10.11
C LEU A 571 18.53 -19.11 -10.85
N ALA A 572 19.67 -18.49 -10.57
CA ALA A 572 20.99 -19.00 -10.97
C ALA A 572 21.19 -20.42 -10.41
N GLY A 573 21.11 -21.42 -11.28
CA GLY A 573 21.03 -22.84 -10.90
C GLY A 573 19.84 -23.59 -11.51
N GLY A 574 18.98 -22.91 -12.26
CA GLY A 574 17.91 -23.52 -13.07
C GLY A 574 16.63 -23.83 -12.30
N ARG A 575 16.55 -23.53 -11.00
CA ARG A 575 15.32 -23.66 -10.21
C ARG A 575 14.36 -22.52 -10.55
N GLN A 576 13.09 -22.84 -10.69
CA GLN A 576 12.03 -21.88 -10.98
C GLN A 576 11.02 -21.85 -9.81
N LEU A 577 10.66 -20.65 -9.38
CA LEU A 577 9.69 -20.42 -8.30
C LEU A 577 8.47 -19.70 -8.88
N PHE A 578 7.29 -20.28 -8.73
CA PHE A 578 6.03 -19.70 -9.19
C PHE A 578 5.38 -18.93 -8.05
N ALA A 579 5.06 -17.66 -8.24
CA ALA A 579 4.56 -16.79 -7.19
C ALA A 579 3.10 -16.38 -7.44
N ARG A 580 2.20 -16.54 -6.45
CA ARG A 580 0.88 -15.86 -6.50
C ARG A 580 1.03 -14.36 -6.40
N LEU A 581 1.92 -13.93 -5.50
CA LEU A 581 2.34 -12.56 -5.30
C LEU A 581 3.88 -12.51 -5.27
N LEU A 582 4.45 -11.74 -6.19
CA LEU A 582 5.87 -11.44 -6.25
C LEU A 582 6.14 -10.09 -5.58
N VAL A 583 7.01 -10.06 -4.57
CA VAL A 583 7.37 -8.84 -3.86
C VAL A 583 8.81 -8.43 -4.16
N GLY A 584 9.01 -7.20 -4.64
CA GLY A 584 10.31 -6.59 -4.85
C GLY A 584 10.76 -5.81 -3.61
N ALA A 585 11.79 -6.33 -2.94
CA ALA A 585 12.49 -5.71 -1.80
C ALA A 585 14.02 -5.67 -2.03
N ASP A 586 14.41 -5.66 -3.30
CA ASP A 586 15.75 -5.80 -3.89
C ASP A 586 16.45 -4.46 -4.18
N GLY A 587 15.86 -3.36 -3.71
CA GLY A 587 16.46 -2.04 -3.71
C GLY A 587 16.37 -1.26 -5.02
N ALA A 588 17.21 -0.24 -5.17
CA ALA A 588 17.07 0.75 -6.23
C ALA A 588 17.14 0.17 -7.66
N ASN A 589 17.83 -0.96 -7.87
CA ASN A 589 17.97 -1.63 -9.17
C ASN A 589 17.12 -2.92 -9.26
N SER A 590 15.87 -2.84 -8.81
CA SER A 590 14.93 -3.96 -8.72
C SER A 590 14.65 -4.66 -10.06
N PRO A 591 15.04 -5.94 -10.26
CA PRO A 591 14.52 -6.79 -11.33
C PRO A 591 12.99 -6.95 -11.28
N VAL A 592 12.38 -7.04 -10.08
CA VAL A 592 10.92 -7.19 -9.95
C VAL A 592 10.18 -5.98 -10.53
N ARG A 593 10.66 -4.77 -10.23
CA ARG A 593 10.11 -3.54 -10.80
C ARG A 593 10.24 -3.49 -12.32
N SER A 594 11.38 -3.95 -12.83
CA SER A 594 11.66 -3.97 -14.28
C SER A 594 10.74 -4.96 -15.00
N PHE A 595 10.51 -6.14 -14.42
CA PHE A 595 9.56 -7.14 -14.91
C PHE A 595 8.12 -6.60 -14.96
N ALA A 596 7.69 -5.90 -13.90
CA ALA A 596 6.35 -5.32 -13.83
C ALA A 596 6.11 -4.14 -14.78
N GLY A 597 7.15 -3.67 -15.50
CA GLY A 597 7.05 -2.50 -16.38
C GLY A 597 6.77 -1.20 -15.61
N ILE A 598 7.16 -1.14 -14.34
CA ILE A 598 6.93 0.02 -13.48
C ILE A 598 8.11 0.99 -13.61
N ASP A 599 7.86 2.15 -14.22
CA ASP A 599 8.86 3.21 -14.34
C ASP A 599 9.16 3.86 -12.98
N ALA A 600 10.43 4.22 -12.78
CA ALA A 600 10.87 5.00 -11.62
C ALA A 600 11.49 6.33 -12.06
N LYS A 601 10.84 7.44 -11.71
CA LYS A 601 11.29 8.79 -12.04
C LYS A 601 12.12 9.39 -10.91
N GLY A 602 13.03 10.29 -11.24
CA GLY A 602 13.79 11.06 -10.26
C GLY A 602 15.06 11.67 -10.84
N TRP A 603 15.90 12.25 -9.98
CA TRP A 603 17.14 12.91 -10.36
C TRP A 603 18.27 12.56 -9.41
N ASP A 604 19.49 12.72 -9.92
CA ASP A 604 20.70 12.63 -9.10
C ASP A 604 21.00 14.01 -8.54
N TYR A 605 21.29 14.09 -7.24
CA TYR A 605 21.53 15.38 -6.60
C TYR A 605 22.90 15.99 -6.95
N GLY A 606 23.76 15.23 -7.64
CA GLY A 606 25.16 15.62 -7.84
C GLY A 606 25.91 15.75 -6.52
N ARG A 607 25.48 15.01 -5.49
CA ARG A 607 26.06 15.00 -4.14
C ARG A 607 26.42 13.58 -3.72
N HIS A 608 27.41 13.46 -2.84
CA HIS A 608 27.79 12.22 -2.19
C HIS A 608 27.58 12.34 -0.68
N GLY A 609 27.04 11.30 -0.06
CA GLY A 609 27.00 11.14 1.39
C GLY A 609 28.25 10.42 1.86
N VAL A 610 29.10 11.10 2.62
CA VAL A 610 30.23 10.52 3.35
C VAL A 610 29.74 10.03 4.71
N VAL A 611 30.05 8.78 5.05
CA VAL A 611 29.71 8.17 6.33
C VAL A 611 30.96 7.66 7.02
N ALA A 612 30.95 7.72 8.35
CA ALA A 612 32.03 7.23 9.20
C ALA A 612 31.52 6.97 10.61
N THR A 613 32.20 6.11 11.36
CA THR A 613 31.96 5.94 12.79
C THR A 613 32.97 6.76 13.56
N LEU A 614 32.49 7.63 14.43
CA LEU A 614 33.29 8.61 15.17
C LEU A 614 33.32 8.22 16.65
N ARG A 615 34.48 8.35 17.29
CA ARG A 615 34.63 8.33 18.74
C ARG A 615 34.70 9.76 19.24
N LEU A 616 33.79 10.09 20.15
CA LEU A 616 33.68 11.40 20.77
C LEU A 616 34.55 11.46 22.02
N GLU A 617 34.92 12.68 22.39
CA GLU A 617 35.54 12.96 23.68
C GLU A 617 34.58 12.61 24.83
N ASP A 618 35.14 12.13 25.93
CA ASP A 618 34.36 11.77 27.12
C ASP A 618 33.74 13.03 27.72
N ASP A 619 32.45 13.21 27.50
CA ASP A 619 31.70 14.28 28.18
C ASP A 619 31.48 13.87 29.64
N VAL A 620 32.27 14.46 30.54
CA VAL A 620 32.23 14.23 31.99
C VAL A 620 30.83 14.54 32.56
N ALA A 621 30.00 15.36 31.87
CA ALA A 621 28.62 15.65 32.25
C ALA A 621 27.58 14.68 31.66
N ALA A 622 27.93 13.86 30.66
CA ALA A 622 27.03 12.91 30.00
C ALA A 622 27.06 11.49 30.59
N HIS A 623 27.96 11.21 31.52
CA HIS A 623 28.12 9.88 32.13
C HIS A 623 26.91 9.43 32.98
N ASP A 624 26.03 10.38 33.38
CA ASP A 624 24.85 10.10 34.21
C ASP A 624 23.51 10.46 33.52
N SER A 625 23.54 11.07 32.33
CA SER A 625 22.30 11.40 31.63
C SER A 625 21.97 10.34 30.58
N MET A 626 20.86 9.63 30.77
CA MET A 626 20.16 8.83 29.74
C MET A 626 19.75 9.65 28.49
N TYR A 627 20.07 10.95 28.49
CA TYR A 627 19.72 11.94 27.50
C TYR A 627 20.80 12.06 26.43
N ARG A 628 20.44 11.80 25.17
CA ARG A 628 21.31 11.90 23.99
C ARG A 628 20.70 12.86 22.97
N VAL A 629 21.57 13.58 22.29
CA VAL A 629 21.23 14.60 21.30
C VAL A 629 21.79 14.20 19.94
N ALA A 630 20.97 14.33 18.91
CA ALA A 630 21.39 14.23 17.51
C ALA A 630 21.64 15.65 16.95
N TYR A 631 22.71 15.80 16.18
CA TYR A 631 23.14 17.11 15.67
C TYR A 631 23.11 17.13 14.15
N GLN A 632 22.59 18.20 13.57
CA GLN A 632 22.61 18.42 12.12
C GLN A 632 22.86 19.89 11.78
N ARG A 633 23.93 20.14 11.02
CA ARG A 633 24.28 21.46 10.50
C ARG A 633 24.09 21.52 9.00
N PHE A 634 23.39 22.52 8.50
CA PHE A 634 23.28 22.80 7.07
C PHE A 634 24.44 23.66 6.60
N LEU A 635 25.32 23.12 5.76
CA LEU A 635 26.41 23.87 5.11
C LEU A 635 26.07 24.14 3.65
N PRO A 636 26.67 25.16 3.00
CA PRO A 636 26.45 25.42 1.56
C PRO A 636 26.81 24.24 0.65
N SER A 637 27.80 23.42 1.04
CA SER A 637 28.20 22.21 0.32
C SER A 637 27.23 21.04 0.51
N GLY A 638 26.41 21.08 1.56
CA GLY A 638 25.43 20.08 1.96
C GLY A 638 25.42 19.85 3.48
N PRO A 639 24.38 19.21 4.03
CA PRO A 639 24.24 18.98 5.47
C PRO A 639 25.30 18.01 6.02
N ILE A 640 25.73 18.26 7.25
CA ILE A 640 26.52 17.34 8.07
C ILE A 640 25.74 16.97 9.33
N ALA A 641 25.64 15.68 9.64
CA ALA A 641 24.94 15.16 10.80
C ALA A 641 25.82 14.23 11.63
N SER A 642 25.72 14.34 12.96
CA SER A 642 26.34 13.47 13.95
C SER A 642 25.24 12.87 14.80
N LEU A 643 25.04 11.56 14.68
CA LEU A 643 23.93 10.83 15.30
C LEU A 643 24.47 9.92 16.41
N PRO A 644 23.93 9.96 17.63
CA PRO A 644 24.51 9.26 18.78
C PRO A 644 24.37 7.74 18.64
N MET A 645 25.45 7.02 18.97
CA MET A 645 25.51 5.56 19.10
C MET A 645 25.81 5.19 20.57
N PRO A 646 25.63 3.93 20.99
CA PRO A 646 25.94 3.54 22.36
C PRO A 646 27.40 3.80 22.72
N GLY A 647 27.65 4.10 23.99
CA GLY A 647 28.94 4.61 24.45
C GLY A 647 29.18 6.06 24.02
N ASN A 648 30.45 6.44 23.86
CA ASN A 648 30.85 7.76 23.34
C ASN A 648 31.18 7.68 21.85
N TYR A 649 30.26 7.08 21.09
CA TYR A 649 30.37 6.96 19.64
C TYR A 649 29.24 7.74 18.95
N SER A 650 29.50 8.17 17.73
CA SER A 650 28.45 8.68 16.83
C SER A 650 28.67 8.18 15.40
N THR A 651 27.60 8.17 14.62
CA THR A 651 27.67 7.93 13.18
C THR A 651 27.55 9.26 12.44
N LEU A 652 28.48 9.47 11.50
CA LEU A 652 28.56 10.65 10.65
C LEU A 652 27.74 10.43 9.37
N VAL A 653 26.99 11.43 8.96
CA VAL A 653 26.44 11.53 7.60
C VAL A 653 26.70 12.94 7.08
N TRP A 654 27.66 13.07 6.16
CA TRP A 654 28.05 14.34 5.55
C TRP A 654 27.76 14.35 4.05
N SER A 655 26.71 15.06 3.66
CA SER A 655 26.38 15.27 2.24
C SER A 655 27.25 16.41 1.69
N THR A 656 27.99 16.16 0.61
CA THR A 656 28.89 17.14 0.02
C THR A 656 29.07 16.93 -1.50
N THR A 657 29.90 17.73 -2.17
CA THR A 657 30.24 17.52 -3.59
C THR A 657 31.03 16.22 -3.78
N PRO A 658 30.98 15.59 -4.97
CA PRO A 658 31.82 14.42 -5.26
C PRO A 658 33.32 14.70 -5.08
N ALA A 659 33.78 15.91 -5.40
CA ALA A 659 35.16 16.32 -5.22
C ALA A 659 35.57 16.38 -3.73
N TYR A 660 34.75 16.99 -2.87
CA TYR A 660 35.02 17.05 -1.44
C TYR A 660 34.88 15.68 -0.78
N ALA A 661 33.93 14.85 -1.22
CA ALA A 661 33.82 13.47 -0.74
C ALA A 661 35.07 12.64 -1.10
N ALA A 662 35.64 12.83 -2.29
CA ALA A 662 36.88 12.18 -2.70
C ALA A 662 38.06 12.64 -1.84
N LEU A 663 38.19 13.96 -1.59
CA LEU A 663 39.20 14.50 -0.69
C LEU A 663 39.08 13.91 0.72
N LEU A 664 37.89 13.96 1.32
CA LEU A 664 37.65 13.46 2.67
C LEU A 664 38.02 11.98 2.82
N LYS A 665 37.83 11.17 1.76
CA LYS A 665 38.23 9.77 1.75
C LYS A 665 39.74 9.55 1.63
N SER A 666 40.48 10.49 1.06
CA SER A 666 41.93 10.39 0.91
C SER A 666 42.72 10.93 2.11
N LEU A 667 42.06 11.63 3.03
CA LEU A 667 42.71 12.21 4.21
C LEU A 667 43.17 11.14 5.21
N SER A 668 44.20 11.48 5.97
CA SER A 668 44.61 10.71 7.14
C SER A 668 43.49 10.70 8.20
N PRO A 669 43.41 9.69 9.10
CA PRO A 669 42.40 9.67 10.16
C PRO A 669 42.41 10.94 11.04
N ALA A 670 43.60 11.52 11.30
CA ALA A 670 43.75 12.76 12.06
C ALA A 670 43.19 13.96 11.30
N ASP A 671 43.54 14.11 10.03
CA ASP A 671 43.06 15.21 9.18
C ASP A 671 41.55 15.10 8.90
N PHE A 672 41.03 13.88 8.72
CA PHE A 672 39.60 13.65 8.59
C PHE A 672 38.85 14.05 9.87
N THR A 673 39.37 13.66 11.03
CA THR A 673 38.81 14.05 12.33
C THR A 673 38.79 15.57 12.49
N ALA A 674 39.88 16.24 12.08
CA ALA A 674 39.95 17.69 12.05
C ALA A 674 38.89 18.29 11.10
N MET A 675 38.72 17.75 9.89
CA MET A 675 37.68 18.22 8.96
C MET A 675 36.27 18.08 9.53
N VAL A 676 35.96 17.00 10.25
CA VAL A 676 34.66 16.82 10.90
C VAL A 676 34.46 17.85 12.01
N ASN A 677 35.47 18.05 12.88
CA ASN A 677 35.40 19.05 13.94
C ASN A 677 35.28 20.48 13.38
N ALA A 678 36.01 20.77 12.30
CA ALA A 678 35.94 22.03 11.56
C ALA A 678 34.53 22.26 11.00
N ALA A 679 33.95 21.23 10.38
CA ALA A 679 32.62 21.30 9.78
C ALA A 679 31.50 21.61 10.78
N PHE A 680 31.66 21.28 12.06
CA PHE A 680 30.71 21.66 13.11
C PHE A 680 30.99 23.02 13.78
N ARG A 681 32.24 23.52 13.73
CA ARG A 681 32.69 24.67 14.55
C ARG A 681 33.07 25.92 13.75
N LEU A 682 33.68 25.77 12.57
CA LEU A 682 34.20 26.89 11.79
C LEU A 682 33.13 27.54 10.91
N SER A 683 33.40 28.77 10.46
CA SER A 683 32.58 29.46 9.47
C SER A 683 32.62 28.74 8.11
N PRO A 684 31.60 28.91 7.25
CA PRO A 684 31.62 28.32 5.91
C PRO A 684 32.83 28.74 5.07
N VAL A 685 33.34 29.96 5.26
CA VAL A 685 34.51 30.50 4.53
C VAL A 685 35.78 29.76 4.96
N ASP A 686 35.97 29.58 6.26
CA ASP A 686 37.12 28.86 6.80
C ASP A 686 37.09 27.38 6.43
N LEU A 687 35.90 26.77 6.44
CA LEU A 687 35.72 25.38 6.01
C LEU A 687 35.98 25.22 4.50
N GLU A 688 35.59 26.19 3.68
CA GLU A 688 35.90 26.18 2.25
C GLU A 688 37.41 26.22 2.00
N TYR A 689 38.15 27.07 2.74
CA TYR A 689 39.61 27.05 2.70
C TYR A 689 40.19 25.69 3.11
N MET A 690 39.67 25.07 4.19
CA MET A 690 40.11 23.74 4.64
C MET A 690 39.93 22.66 3.55
N HIS A 691 38.94 22.79 2.67
CA HIS A 691 38.76 21.90 1.52
C HIS A 691 39.76 22.11 0.37
N THR A 692 40.53 23.22 0.38
CA THR A 692 41.56 23.50 -0.65
C THR A 692 42.92 22.90 -0.33
N ILE A 693 43.20 22.61 0.94
CA ILE A 693 44.47 22.03 1.36
C ILE A 693 44.45 20.49 1.24
N PRO A 694 45.53 19.86 0.76
CA PRO A 694 45.58 18.41 0.56
C PRO A 694 45.85 17.61 1.85
N SER A 695 46.57 18.18 2.81
CA SER A 695 46.97 17.56 4.08
C SER A 695 47.31 18.63 5.14
N GLY A 696 47.35 18.27 6.43
CA GLY A 696 47.69 19.19 7.52
C GLY A 696 46.48 19.95 8.08
N GLN A 697 45.27 19.42 7.87
CA GLN A 697 44.01 19.98 8.36
C GLN A 697 43.98 20.00 9.90
N ALA A 698 44.66 19.06 10.56
CA ALA A 698 44.74 19.04 12.02
C ALA A 698 45.46 20.27 12.59
N ASP A 699 46.62 20.61 12.04
CA ASP A 699 47.41 21.78 12.46
C ASP A 699 46.68 23.09 12.15
N GLU A 700 46.10 23.17 10.95
CA GLU A 700 45.31 24.33 10.51
C GLU A 700 44.09 24.55 11.41
N LEU A 701 43.36 23.50 11.77
CA LEU A 701 42.23 23.60 12.69
C LEU A 701 42.67 24.07 14.07
N ALA A 702 43.77 23.52 14.60
CA ALA A 702 44.27 23.90 15.91
C ALA A 702 44.64 25.40 15.96
N TRP A 703 45.26 25.91 14.90
CA TRP A 703 45.55 27.33 14.76
C TRP A 703 44.26 28.16 14.67
N ARG A 704 43.29 27.73 13.83
CA ARG A 704 42.02 28.45 13.63
C ARG A 704 41.16 28.50 14.89
N LEU A 705 41.06 27.43 15.67
CA LEU A 705 40.25 27.42 16.89
C LEU A 705 40.75 28.44 17.94
N GLN A 706 42.02 28.85 17.89
CA GLN A 706 42.58 29.88 18.75
C GLN A 706 42.32 31.31 18.25
N HIS A 707 42.09 31.49 16.94
CA HIS A 707 42.08 32.80 16.26
C HIS A 707 40.74 33.16 15.60
N ALA A 708 39.87 32.18 15.35
CA ALA A 708 38.55 32.39 14.80
C ALA A 708 37.56 32.71 15.92
N THR A 709 36.68 33.68 15.70
CA THR A 709 35.47 33.84 16.50
C THR A 709 34.57 32.63 16.24
N ILE A 710 34.65 31.62 17.11
CA ILE A 710 33.61 30.61 17.21
C ILE A 710 32.37 31.38 17.64
N ASP A 711 31.31 31.40 16.83
CA ASP A 711 30.00 31.90 17.26
C ASP A 711 29.65 31.17 18.55
N ALA A 712 29.79 31.87 19.69
CA ALA A 712 29.70 31.24 20.99
C ALA A 712 28.31 30.60 21.10
N PRO A 713 28.22 29.27 21.25
CA PRO A 713 26.92 28.65 21.31
C PRO A 713 26.13 29.18 22.52
N PRO A 714 24.83 29.52 22.36
CA PRO A 714 23.97 29.98 23.47
C PRO A 714 23.85 28.99 24.64
N SER A 715 24.27 27.73 24.49
CA SER A 715 24.34 26.74 25.55
C SER A 715 25.50 25.74 25.34
N PRO A 716 26.06 25.13 26.39
CA PRO A 716 27.14 24.13 26.27
C PRO A 716 26.76 22.89 25.43
N ARG A 717 25.46 22.60 25.28
CA ARG A 717 24.92 21.44 24.54
C ARG A 717 24.61 21.72 23.08
N ALA A 718 24.86 22.94 22.61
CA ALA A 718 24.55 23.41 21.26
C ALA A 718 25.36 22.76 20.12
N LEU A 719 26.47 22.11 20.46
CA LEU A 719 27.41 21.53 19.50
C LEU A 719 27.73 20.10 19.94
N PRO A 720 28.02 19.20 18.98
CA PRO A 720 28.48 17.87 19.33
C PRO A 720 29.83 17.93 20.05
N ALA A 721 30.04 17.01 20.99
CA ALA A 721 31.35 16.78 21.62
C ALA A 721 32.44 16.64 20.55
N PRO A 722 33.67 17.13 20.80
CA PRO A 722 34.77 16.99 19.85
C PRO A 722 34.98 15.53 19.45
N VAL A 723 35.21 15.30 18.17
CA VAL A 723 35.62 13.98 17.68
C VAL A 723 37.09 13.80 18.00
N VAL A 724 37.44 12.72 18.68
CA VAL A 724 38.82 12.38 19.04
C VAL A 724 39.43 11.46 17.98
N GLU A 725 38.62 10.57 17.42
CA GLU A 725 39.10 9.53 16.52
C GLU A 725 37.99 9.07 15.56
N VAL A 726 38.39 8.65 14.36
CA VAL A 726 37.52 7.95 13.42
C VAL A 726 37.86 6.46 13.42
N GLN A 727 36.85 5.59 13.45
CA GLN A 727 37.06 4.14 13.37
C GLN A 727 37.77 3.79 12.06
N GLU A 728 38.86 3.04 12.15
CA GLU A 728 39.65 2.63 11.00
C GLU A 728 38.80 1.88 9.95
N GLY A 729 38.95 2.25 8.68
CA GLY A 729 38.19 1.67 7.57
C GLY A 729 36.70 2.03 7.53
N SER A 730 36.21 2.92 8.41
CA SER A 730 34.79 3.30 8.44
C SER A 730 34.41 4.38 7.41
N VAL A 731 35.37 5.15 6.91
CA VAL A 731 35.10 6.26 5.99
C VAL A 731 34.69 5.74 4.61
N ALA A 732 33.43 5.93 4.24
CA ALA A 732 32.88 5.52 2.95
C ALA A 732 32.03 6.64 2.34
N SER A 733 31.80 6.60 1.02
CA SER A 733 30.92 7.56 0.34
C SER A 733 29.98 6.87 -0.64
N PHE A 734 28.75 7.35 -0.78
CA PHE A 734 27.79 6.87 -1.78
C PHE A 734 27.06 8.03 -2.49
N PRO A 735 26.67 7.86 -3.76
CA PRO A 735 25.94 8.89 -4.49
C PRO A 735 24.52 9.07 -3.93
N LEU A 736 24.08 10.31 -3.81
CA LEU A 736 22.74 10.66 -3.32
C LEU A 736 21.79 10.83 -4.51
N ARG A 737 20.71 10.04 -4.50
CA ARG A 737 19.71 10.01 -5.58
C ARG A 737 18.32 10.07 -4.99
N MET A 738 17.40 10.69 -5.72
CA MET A 738 15.98 10.51 -5.51
C MET A 738 15.43 9.65 -6.63
N ARG A 739 14.66 8.61 -6.31
CA ARG A 739 13.86 7.85 -7.26
C ARG A 739 12.50 7.54 -6.63
N HIS A 740 11.44 7.57 -7.41
CA HIS A 740 10.10 7.21 -6.98
C HIS A 740 9.42 6.44 -8.11
N ALA A 741 8.93 5.23 -7.82
CA ALA A 741 8.14 4.44 -8.75
C ALA A 741 6.80 5.12 -9.03
N ASP A 742 6.31 5.04 -10.28
CA ASP A 742 5.03 5.62 -10.69
C ASP A 742 3.82 4.95 -10.01
N THR A 743 3.98 3.69 -9.60
CA THR A 743 3.01 2.86 -8.87
C THR A 743 3.77 1.88 -7.98
N TYR A 744 3.19 1.44 -6.86
CA TYR A 744 3.85 0.46 -5.97
C TYR A 744 3.38 -0.97 -6.23
N ILE A 745 2.34 -1.15 -7.04
CA ILE A 745 1.70 -2.44 -7.29
C ILE A 745 1.49 -2.66 -8.79
N GLY A 746 1.49 -3.92 -9.18
CA GLY A 746 1.08 -4.41 -10.50
C GLY A 746 0.25 -5.68 -10.33
N GLU A 747 -0.22 -6.26 -11.44
CA GLU A 747 -0.82 -7.60 -11.34
C GLU A 747 0.22 -8.59 -10.82
N ARG A 748 -0.11 -9.25 -9.73
CA ARG A 748 0.71 -10.20 -8.97
C ARG A 748 2.06 -9.66 -8.52
N VAL A 749 2.24 -8.34 -8.46
CA VAL A 749 3.50 -7.69 -8.06
C VAL A 749 3.26 -6.58 -7.03
N ALA A 750 4.09 -6.53 -5.99
CA ALA A 750 4.18 -5.41 -5.06
C ALA A 750 5.64 -4.98 -4.85
N LEU A 751 5.91 -3.69 -4.68
CA LEU A 751 7.24 -3.14 -4.45
C LEU A 751 7.30 -2.49 -3.07
N VAL A 752 8.35 -2.73 -2.28
CA VAL A 752 8.52 -2.14 -0.95
C VAL A 752 9.91 -1.55 -0.74
N GLY A 753 10.00 -0.49 0.08
CA GLY A 753 11.27 0.15 0.42
C GLY A 753 11.99 0.72 -0.80
N ASP A 754 13.32 0.54 -0.85
CA ASP A 754 14.18 1.11 -1.91
C ASP A 754 13.82 0.67 -3.34
N ALA A 755 13.07 -0.43 -3.50
CA ALA A 755 12.54 -0.86 -4.79
C ALA A 755 11.41 0.06 -5.29
N ALA A 756 10.62 0.62 -4.37
CA ALA A 756 9.50 1.52 -4.64
C ALA A 756 9.90 3.00 -4.59
N HIS A 757 10.75 3.39 -3.64
CA HIS A 757 11.21 4.78 -3.49
C HIS A 757 12.61 4.83 -2.88
N THR A 758 13.46 5.70 -3.41
CA THR A 758 14.79 5.98 -2.87
C THR A 758 14.84 7.46 -2.49
N VAL A 759 15.07 7.75 -1.21
CA VAL A 759 15.04 9.11 -0.64
C VAL A 759 16.46 9.57 -0.28
N HIS A 760 16.72 10.88 -0.37
CA HIS A 760 17.95 11.47 0.18
C HIS A 760 18.04 11.22 1.70
N PRO A 761 19.20 10.81 2.24
CA PRO A 761 19.38 10.47 3.67
C PRO A 761 19.30 11.65 4.64
N LEU A 762 18.76 12.80 4.21
CA LEU A 762 18.76 14.08 4.93
C LEU A 762 18.05 14.05 6.28
N ALA A 763 17.21 13.05 6.51
CA ALA A 763 16.46 12.86 7.75
C ALA A 763 16.39 11.38 8.21
N GLY A 764 17.23 10.50 7.64
CA GLY A 764 17.20 9.06 7.97
C GLY A 764 15.87 8.34 7.65
N GLN A 765 15.00 8.94 6.82
CA GLN A 765 13.61 8.50 6.66
C GLN A 765 13.42 7.32 5.70
N GLY A 766 14.40 7.00 4.84
CA GLY A 766 14.23 5.96 3.81
C GLY A 766 13.85 4.59 4.40
N LEU A 767 14.56 4.16 5.45
CA LEU A 767 14.26 2.90 6.12
C LEU A 767 12.89 2.93 6.82
N ASN A 768 12.52 4.04 7.47
CA ASN A 768 11.23 4.18 8.15
C ASN A 768 10.07 4.13 7.15
N ALA A 769 10.21 4.79 6.00
CA ALA A 769 9.24 4.71 4.92
C ALA A 769 9.08 3.27 4.43
N GLY A 770 10.20 2.54 4.26
CA GLY A 770 10.17 1.12 3.91
C GLY A 770 9.52 0.23 4.98
N GLN A 771 9.74 0.48 6.28
CA GLN A 771 9.05 -0.26 7.34
C GLN A 771 7.54 0.03 7.35
N GLY A 772 7.13 1.29 7.14
CA GLY A 772 5.71 1.63 7.00
C GLY A 772 5.06 0.98 5.76
N ASP A 773 5.82 0.80 4.68
CA ASP A 773 5.33 0.06 3.51
C ASP A 773 5.07 -1.40 3.84
N VAL A 774 6.01 -2.02 4.56
CA VAL A 774 5.91 -3.41 4.99
C VAL A 774 4.76 -3.62 5.96
N GLU A 775 4.58 -2.73 6.93
CA GLU A 775 3.46 -2.76 7.87
C GLU A 775 2.12 -2.72 7.12
N SER A 776 1.96 -1.75 6.22
CA SER A 776 0.75 -1.61 5.40
C SER A 776 0.51 -2.83 4.50
N LEU A 777 1.53 -3.28 3.74
CA LEU A 777 1.40 -4.44 2.85
C LEU A 777 1.09 -5.73 3.62
N SER A 778 1.72 -5.95 4.78
CA SER A 778 1.48 -7.15 5.60
C SER A 778 0.04 -7.20 6.12
N ARG A 779 -0.52 -6.04 6.50
CA ARG A 779 -1.93 -5.91 6.90
C ARG A 779 -2.86 -6.16 5.71
N THR A 780 -2.59 -5.56 4.55
CA THR A 780 -3.37 -5.76 3.32
C THR A 780 -3.40 -7.23 2.91
N ILE A 781 -2.27 -7.94 2.96
CA ILE A 781 -2.21 -9.38 2.70
C ILE A 781 -3.02 -10.16 3.73
N ALA A 782 -2.92 -9.81 5.02
CA ALA A 782 -3.69 -10.49 6.07
C ALA A 782 -5.21 -10.31 5.91
N GLU A 783 -5.64 -9.11 5.54
CA GLU A 783 -7.05 -8.82 5.22
C GLU A 783 -7.50 -9.62 3.98
N ALA A 784 -6.69 -9.66 2.92
CA ALA A 784 -6.99 -10.45 1.73
C ALA A 784 -7.12 -11.95 2.04
N VAL A 785 -6.23 -12.53 2.84
CA VAL A 785 -6.33 -13.92 3.29
C VAL A 785 -7.59 -14.15 4.12
N ALA A 786 -7.90 -13.25 5.06
CA ALA A 786 -9.07 -13.37 5.94
C ALA A 786 -10.40 -13.36 5.16
N HIS A 787 -10.46 -12.65 4.03
CA HIS A 787 -11.62 -12.57 3.15
C HIS A 787 -11.59 -13.59 2.00
N GLY A 788 -10.56 -14.44 1.91
CA GLY A 788 -10.42 -15.44 0.84
C GLY A 788 -10.15 -14.83 -0.55
N GLN A 789 -9.59 -13.63 -0.60
CA GLN A 789 -9.22 -12.94 -1.85
C GLN A 789 -7.93 -13.52 -2.45
N ASP A 790 -7.75 -13.37 -3.77
CA ASP A 790 -6.48 -13.71 -4.39
C ASP A 790 -5.45 -12.58 -4.20
N LEU A 791 -4.35 -12.91 -3.50
CA LEU A 791 -3.25 -12.00 -3.12
C LEU A 791 -2.58 -11.30 -4.30
N GLY A 792 -2.66 -11.93 -5.47
CA GLY A 792 -2.03 -11.42 -6.68
C GLY A 792 -2.87 -10.35 -7.39
N THR A 793 -4.15 -10.19 -7.06
CA THR A 793 -5.01 -9.26 -7.80
C THR A 793 -4.70 -7.81 -7.43
N ARG A 794 -4.67 -6.90 -8.41
CA ARG A 794 -4.47 -5.47 -8.14
C ARG A 794 -5.47 -4.91 -7.12
N MET A 795 -6.74 -5.33 -7.16
CA MET A 795 -7.77 -4.90 -6.21
C MET A 795 -7.43 -5.26 -4.77
N SER A 796 -6.83 -6.43 -4.53
CA SER A 796 -6.41 -6.82 -3.18
C SER A 796 -5.25 -5.98 -2.66
N LEU A 797 -4.40 -5.44 -3.54
CA LEU A 797 -3.21 -4.65 -3.20
C LEU A 797 -3.44 -3.13 -3.19
N GLU A 798 -4.57 -2.66 -3.72
CA GLU A 798 -4.91 -1.24 -3.81
C GLU A 798 -4.89 -0.49 -2.46
N PRO A 799 -5.35 -1.07 -1.33
CA PRO A 799 -5.27 -0.40 -0.03
C PRO A 799 -3.84 -0.02 0.37
N TYR A 800 -2.87 -0.89 0.07
CA TYR A 800 -1.46 -0.64 0.34
C TYR A 800 -0.93 0.54 -0.49
N GLU A 801 -1.21 0.55 -1.80
CA GLU A 801 -0.80 1.65 -2.67
C GLU A 801 -1.44 2.98 -2.24
N ALA A 802 -2.75 2.98 -1.98
CA ALA A 802 -3.50 4.18 -1.60
C ALA A 802 -2.95 4.84 -0.32
N GLU A 803 -2.60 4.03 0.68
CA GLU A 803 -2.03 4.53 1.94
C GLU A 803 -0.58 5.02 1.76
N ARG A 804 0.27 4.22 1.11
CA ARG A 804 1.73 4.42 1.15
C ARG A 804 2.25 5.31 0.04
N TYR A 805 1.63 5.30 -1.13
CA TYR A 805 2.09 6.10 -2.26
C TYR A 805 2.05 7.60 -1.93
N VAL A 806 0.93 8.08 -1.41
CA VAL A 806 0.75 9.50 -1.03
C VAL A 806 1.67 9.87 0.13
N ALA A 807 1.73 9.04 1.18
CA ALA A 807 2.57 9.29 2.34
C ALA A 807 4.06 9.44 1.96
N ASN A 808 4.58 8.51 1.16
CA ASN A 808 5.97 8.54 0.70
C ASN A 808 6.22 9.70 -0.27
N HIS A 809 5.26 10.04 -1.15
CA HIS A 809 5.37 11.17 -2.06
C HIS A 809 5.47 12.51 -1.31
N VAL A 810 4.71 12.68 -0.23
CA VAL A 810 4.79 13.88 0.63
C VAL A 810 6.17 13.98 1.26
N ILE A 811 6.70 12.89 1.84
CA ILE A 811 8.04 12.85 2.45
C ILE A 811 9.12 13.21 1.42
N LEU A 812 9.08 12.59 0.25
CA LEU A 812 9.98 12.88 -0.87
C LEU A 812 9.95 14.37 -1.25
N GLY A 813 8.74 14.94 -1.41
CA GLY A 813 8.56 16.34 -1.77
C GLY A 813 9.08 17.31 -0.70
N VAL A 814 8.91 16.99 0.58
CA VAL A 814 9.45 17.80 1.70
C VAL A 814 10.98 17.73 1.72
N CYS A 815 11.56 16.53 1.63
CA CYS A 815 13.03 16.36 1.61
C CYS A 815 13.68 17.09 0.43
N ASP A 816 13.07 17.05 -0.76
CA ASP A 816 13.60 17.74 -1.93
C ASP A 816 13.54 19.27 -1.80
N LYS A 817 12.41 19.79 -1.31
CA LYS A 817 12.25 21.23 -1.08
C LYS A 817 13.24 21.73 -0.04
N LEU A 818 13.46 20.99 1.04
CA LEU A 818 14.48 21.33 2.05
C LEU A 818 15.88 21.30 1.43
N HIS A 819 16.26 20.24 0.72
CA HIS A 819 17.57 20.17 0.05
C HIS A 819 17.79 21.37 -0.89
N LYS A 820 16.83 21.65 -1.78
CA LYS A 820 16.90 22.78 -2.72
C LYS A 820 16.98 24.12 -1.97
N LEU A 821 16.12 24.30 -0.97
CA LEU A 821 16.08 25.52 -0.17
C LEU A 821 17.43 25.78 0.50
N TYR A 822 18.14 24.77 1.01
CA TYR A 822 19.44 24.94 1.69
C TYR A 822 20.66 24.90 0.75
N SER A 823 20.52 24.42 -0.48
CA SER A 823 21.65 24.26 -1.43
C SER A 823 22.10 25.52 -2.18
N VAL A 824 21.33 26.61 -2.18
CA VAL A 824 21.65 27.88 -2.89
C VAL A 824 22.69 28.71 -2.11
N GLY A 825 23.83 29.07 -2.71
CA GLY A 825 24.94 29.75 -2.00
C GLY A 825 24.89 31.29 -1.97
N SER A 826 24.07 31.95 -2.78
CA SER A 826 24.08 33.41 -2.92
C SER A 826 22.76 33.98 -3.47
N GLY A 827 22.38 35.20 -3.05
CA GLY A 827 21.20 35.96 -3.55
C GLY A 827 20.18 36.38 -2.48
N PRO A 828 19.08 37.08 -2.85
CA PRO A 828 18.03 37.56 -1.93
C PRO A 828 17.22 36.44 -1.24
N LEU A 829 17.51 35.17 -1.56
CA LEU A 829 16.92 33.99 -0.93
C LEU A 829 17.56 33.63 0.43
N VAL A 830 18.74 34.17 0.77
CA VAL A 830 19.40 33.96 2.07
C VAL A 830 18.57 34.52 3.24
N PRO A 831 18.09 35.77 3.23
CA PRO A 831 17.22 36.27 4.30
C PRO A 831 15.87 35.55 4.41
N LEU A 832 15.35 35.01 3.29
CA LEU A 832 14.14 34.18 3.28
C LEU A 832 14.32 32.84 4.03
N ARG A 833 15.54 32.27 4.06
CA ARG A 833 15.85 31.07 4.87
C ARG A 833 15.79 31.36 6.36
N SER A 834 16.44 32.45 6.78
CA SER A 834 16.47 32.87 8.19
C SER A 834 15.07 33.23 8.67
N LEU A 835 14.29 33.93 7.84
CA LEU A 835 12.88 34.21 8.11
C LEU A 835 12.03 32.93 8.17
N GLY A 836 12.25 31.96 7.28
CA GLY A 836 11.56 30.67 7.28
C GLY A 836 11.87 29.82 8.52
N LEU A 837 13.15 29.71 8.90
CA LEU A 837 13.61 29.01 10.10
C LEU A 837 13.06 29.66 11.38
N ASN A 838 13.13 30.99 11.48
CA ASN A 838 12.61 31.73 12.63
C ASN A 838 11.07 31.69 12.69
N ALA A 839 10.37 31.71 11.55
CA ALA A 839 8.92 31.57 11.48
C ALA A 839 8.46 30.15 11.89
N VAL A 840 9.19 29.09 11.50
CA VAL A 840 8.92 27.71 11.95
C VAL A 840 9.13 27.58 13.46
N ASN A 841 10.16 28.23 14.01
CA ASN A 841 10.41 28.24 15.45
C ASN A 841 9.35 29.02 16.23
N ALA A 842 8.85 30.13 15.67
CA ALA A 842 7.79 30.94 16.28
C ALA A 842 6.40 30.28 16.17
N ALA A 843 6.16 29.47 15.13
CA ALA A 843 4.88 28.82 14.87
C ALA A 843 4.82 27.39 15.45
N LYS A 844 4.40 27.27 16.72
CA LYS A 844 4.18 25.96 17.40
C LYS A 844 3.38 24.92 16.59
N PRO A 845 2.31 25.27 15.84
CA PRO A 845 1.57 24.28 15.03
C PRO A 845 2.41 23.68 13.90
N LEU A 846 3.29 24.48 13.28
CA LEU A 846 4.14 24.06 12.19
C LEU A 846 5.30 23.19 12.71
N LYS A 847 5.87 23.54 13.87
CA LYS A 847 6.84 22.70 14.60
C LYS A 847 6.23 21.34 14.96
N ASN A 848 5.02 21.31 15.51
CA ASN A 848 4.31 20.07 15.84
C ASN A 848 4.01 19.22 14.60
N PHE A 849 3.67 19.84 13.46
CA PHE A 849 3.47 19.14 12.19
C PHE A 849 4.77 18.44 11.73
N PHE A 850 5.91 19.14 11.74
CA PHE A 850 7.19 18.53 11.39
C PHE A 850 7.61 17.43 12.37
N MET A 851 7.34 17.61 13.67
CA MET A 851 7.62 16.60 14.69
C MET A 851 6.76 15.34 14.52
N ASN A 852 5.47 15.48 14.26
CA ASN A 852 4.59 14.34 13.99
C ASN A 852 5.00 13.59 12.73
N GLN A 853 5.41 14.31 11.67
CA GLN A 853 5.92 13.68 10.45
C GLN A 853 7.25 12.96 10.71
N ALA A 854 8.16 13.56 11.48
CA ALA A 854 9.46 12.98 11.82
C ALA A 854 9.35 11.77 12.77
N ALA A 855 8.34 11.74 13.65
CA ALA A 855 8.03 10.62 14.54
C ALA A 855 7.34 9.43 13.81
N GLY A 856 7.00 9.59 12.53
CA GLY A 856 6.26 8.59 11.76
C GLY A 856 4.74 8.62 11.99
N ASN A 857 4.23 9.60 12.74
CA ASN A 857 2.79 9.79 13.01
C ASN A 857 2.11 10.70 11.97
N GLY A 858 2.72 10.87 10.79
CA GLY A 858 2.23 11.74 9.72
C GLY A 858 0.87 11.31 9.17
N PHE A 859 0.04 12.31 8.83
CA PHE A 859 -1.34 12.25 8.29
C PHE A 859 -1.89 10.85 7.95
N LYS A 860 -2.71 10.30 8.85
CA LYS A 860 -3.70 9.27 8.48
C LYS A 860 -4.86 9.98 7.77
N LEU A 861 -4.83 10.01 6.44
CA LEU A 861 -6.07 10.20 5.69
C LEU A 861 -6.78 8.85 5.73
N PHE A 862 -7.96 8.84 6.36
CA PHE A 862 -8.85 7.71 6.65
C PHE A 862 -8.62 7.01 8.00
#